data_AF-A0A0Q6NF66-F1
#
_entry.id   AF-A0A0Q6NF66-F1
#
_cell.length_a   1.000
_cell.length_b   1.000
_cell.length_c   1.000
_cell.angle_alpha   90.00
_cell.angle_beta   90.00
_cell.angle_gamma   90.00
#
_symmetry.space_group_name_H-M   'P 1'
#
loop_
_entity.id
_entity.type
_entity.pdbx_description
1 polymer ?
#
loop_
_entity_poly.entity_id
_entity_poly.type
_entity_poly.pdbx_seq_one_letter_code
_entity_poly.pdbx_strand_id
1 'polypeptide(L)'
;MPHLTRKLPHVLSAVTLALLSACGGGGGGSGGGFGFIPPASTSNGGGGGDQPAAATTLSGTVATGAAFAGAALTVFDQTGAKVCEVTTTAEGTYSCSLPAGTKAPLVIQAVRDDLTLYSTTASTATGTTNVTPLTTIIVAQLSPNGDPSQLAAAIQADAGAVTAGSIGDQVAKLVAALQPLLTALNLSIDPMSGEFAANGTGQDRVLDAINVSVRPDGTAANIEITVKTLPAGEDSPPVSIVFRSGDAVIATLPPVDTASLVSPPTPAMVQALLDRINACYALPLAQRVDSPIESDGNAYGSAANVVAPACRTLFVGDDPASFVSAGAPVGRVSSGARRSFESLFRFGPTNLKHDRGNFEYFHANGDIALTFRWTDVIGNTDNDFINAKIVDGALKLTGNSNTYRAAVRPQLEKKDYLKHQNLVFHSVGYVISIDNVRDGNGDPILSKVVATTASLPGKELVLVPKTGLNTLVLTPDGTAGSALNSALWRMSARYLDPAQTGSPSDFENANLFATPPYTDEQLGKIADQTVWKLEFFRADGTTPNVVQYVRTFSRVPTIAEAVQTPLVELAPALRAELLAESQNTARGIVFGAPTPSEPNNVDFSADGDLDGWVVPNGALAPTSFGVFGRAPGPSGARFSETVTVRSTARKAMVYCQPVGGSDAHCVPADNNSWQYAQGASLSTFSFTARTARQVDVRKNFEVWTVTLP
;
A
#
# COMPACT_ATOMS: atom_id res chain seq x y z
N MET A 1 26.48 -33.60 -13.92
CA MET A 1 25.30 -32.73 -13.67
C MET A 1 25.90 -31.34 -13.47
N PRO A 2 25.56 -30.30 -14.25
CA PRO A 2 26.29 -29.05 -14.11
C PRO A 2 25.88 -28.41 -12.78
N HIS A 3 26.79 -28.58 -11.83
CA HIS A 3 26.84 -27.94 -10.54
C HIS A 3 27.00 -26.44 -10.77
N LEU A 4 26.12 -25.66 -10.17
CA LEU A 4 26.28 -24.21 -10.08
C LEU A 4 27.24 -23.89 -8.92
N THR A 5 28.52 -24.26 -9.11
CA THR A 5 29.61 -23.31 -8.88
C THR A 5 30.74 -23.47 -9.88
N ARG A 6 30.96 -22.40 -10.64
CA ARG A 6 32.31 -21.93 -10.84
C ARG A 6 32.48 -20.64 -10.04
N LYS A 7 32.91 -20.79 -8.79
CA LYS A 7 33.55 -19.69 -8.06
C LYS A 7 34.91 -19.44 -8.71
N LEU A 8 35.17 -18.20 -9.14
CA LEU A 8 36.52 -17.71 -9.36
C LEU A 8 36.90 -16.78 -8.19
N PRO A 9 38.13 -16.88 -7.68
CA PRO A 9 38.53 -16.31 -6.40
C PRO A 9 38.92 -14.84 -6.52
N HIS A 10 38.91 -14.19 -5.35
CA HIS A 10 39.43 -12.87 -5.03
C HIS A 10 40.45 -12.27 -6.01
N VAL A 11 40.14 -11.06 -6.50
CA VAL A 11 41.16 -10.06 -6.82
C VAL A 11 40.84 -8.81 -6.01
N LEU A 12 41.78 -8.47 -5.12
CA LEU A 12 41.88 -7.17 -4.45
C LEU A 12 41.66 -6.04 -5.46
N SER A 13 40.75 -5.11 -5.15
CA SER A 13 40.90 -3.74 -5.64
C SER A 13 41.05 -2.80 -4.46
N ALA A 14 42.29 -2.35 -4.31
CA ALA A 14 42.67 -1.27 -3.44
C ALA A 14 41.91 0.00 -3.82
N VAL A 15 41.37 0.67 -2.81
CA VAL A 15 40.91 2.04 -2.89
C VAL A 15 42.13 2.93 -3.11
N THR A 16 42.28 3.49 -4.31
CA THR A 16 43.17 4.62 -4.56
C THR A 16 42.35 5.90 -4.71
N LEU A 17 42.50 6.73 -3.68
CA LEU A 17 42.15 8.15 -3.65
C LEU A 17 43.07 8.90 -4.63
N ALA A 18 42.52 9.68 -5.56
CA ALA A 18 43.28 10.70 -6.29
C ALA A 18 42.43 11.96 -6.49
N LEU A 19 42.93 13.04 -5.90
CA LEU A 19 42.47 14.42 -5.96
C LEU A 19 43.19 15.19 -7.08
N LEU A 20 42.51 16.20 -7.65
CA LEU A 20 43.00 17.38 -8.41
C LEU A 20 43.66 17.08 -9.79
N SER A 21 43.57 17.90 -10.84
CA SER A 21 43.40 19.35 -10.98
C SER A 21 42.93 19.75 -12.39
N ALA A 22 42.49 21.00 -12.48
CA ALA A 22 41.93 21.77 -13.59
C ALA A 22 42.79 21.96 -14.86
N CYS A 23 42.12 22.44 -15.92
CA CYS A 23 42.40 23.62 -16.78
C CYS A 23 41.93 23.32 -18.22
N GLY A 24 41.17 24.14 -18.96
CA GLY A 24 40.62 25.47 -18.70
C GLY A 24 40.02 26.08 -19.99
N GLY A 25 39.37 27.25 -19.83
CA GLY A 25 39.14 28.29 -20.87
C GLY A 25 37.84 28.23 -21.69
N GLY A 26 37.13 29.33 -21.95
CA GLY A 26 37.31 30.72 -21.53
C GLY A 26 36.34 31.68 -22.27
N GLY A 27 36.15 32.89 -21.71
CA GLY A 27 35.60 34.11 -22.34
C GLY A 27 34.07 34.17 -22.50
N GLY A 28 33.34 35.26 -22.21
CA GLY A 28 33.66 36.62 -21.78
C GLY A 28 32.55 37.59 -22.25
N GLY A 29 32.13 38.52 -21.39
CA GLY A 29 31.59 39.83 -21.82
C GLY A 29 30.15 40.23 -21.45
N SER A 30 30.04 41.12 -20.44
CA SER A 30 29.13 42.29 -20.24
C SER A 30 27.61 42.16 -20.48
N GLY A 31 26.69 42.78 -19.75
CA GLY A 31 26.72 43.78 -18.69
C GLY A 31 25.29 44.33 -18.50
N GLY A 32 25.06 45.11 -17.43
CA GLY A 32 23.87 45.97 -17.30
C GLY A 32 22.99 45.71 -16.08
N GLY A 33 23.29 46.39 -14.97
CA GLY A 33 22.35 46.61 -13.87
C GLY A 33 21.45 47.80 -14.16
N PHE A 34 20.15 47.67 -13.87
CA PHE A 34 19.19 48.77 -13.97
C PHE A 34 18.87 49.34 -12.59
N GLY A 35 19.17 50.62 -12.43
CA GLY A 35 18.65 51.48 -11.37
C GLY A 35 17.33 52.14 -11.79
N PHE A 36 16.47 52.35 -10.80
CA PHE A 36 15.21 53.08 -10.89
C PHE A 36 15.40 54.58 -11.18
N ILE A 37 14.43 55.18 -11.92
CA ILE A 37 13.69 56.45 -11.72
C ILE A 37 13.19 57.00 -13.10
N PRO A 38 11.92 57.45 -13.25
CA PRO A 38 11.30 57.88 -14.52
C PRO A 38 11.53 59.38 -14.83
N PRO A 39 11.25 59.88 -16.06
CA PRO A 39 9.95 60.53 -16.32
C PRO A 39 9.41 60.54 -17.79
N ALA A 40 8.09 60.80 -17.87
CA ALA A 40 7.32 61.63 -18.82
C ALA A 40 7.37 61.44 -20.36
N SER A 41 6.20 61.01 -20.86
CA SER A 41 5.44 61.41 -22.07
C SER A 41 6.11 62.22 -23.20
N THR A 42 6.12 61.63 -24.40
CA THR A 42 5.79 62.32 -25.66
C THR A 42 5.08 61.37 -26.63
N SER A 43 4.07 61.92 -27.30
CA SER A 43 3.14 61.33 -28.25
C SER A 43 3.70 61.03 -29.65
N ASN A 44 2.93 60.20 -30.38
CA ASN A 44 2.84 59.96 -31.83
C ASN A 44 3.72 58.88 -32.47
N GLY A 45 3.03 57.93 -33.13
CA GLY A 45 3.61 57.04 -34.13
C GLY A 45 2.78 55.76 -34.30
N GLY A 46 1.74 55.81 -35.13
CA GLY A 46 0.98 54.62 -35.52
C GLY A 46 1.85 53.64 -36.32
N GLY A 47 1.77 52.37 -35.94
CA GLY A 47 2.32 51.24 -36.67
C GLY A 47 1.61 49.99 -36.18
N GLY A 48 0.83 49.35 -37.05
CA GLY A 48 0.16 48.09 -36.75
C GLY A 48 1.21 47.01 -36.47
N GLY A 49 1.51 46.80 -35.20
CA GLY A 49 2.10 45.56 -34.75
C GLY A 49 0.95 44.60 -34.48
N ASP A 50 0.98 43.43 -35.11
CA ASP A 50 0.21 42.28 -34.65
C ASP A 50 0.46 42.13 -33.15
N GLN A 51 -0.55 42.50 -32.36
CA GLN A 51 -0.52 42.29 -30.93
C GLN A 51 -0.32 40.78 -30.74
N PRO A 52 0.71 40.32 -29.99
CA PRO A 52 0.85 38.90 -29.71
C PRO A 52 -0.48 38.40 -29.15
N ALA A 53 -1.08 37.41 -29.80
CA ALA A 53 -2.32 36.82 -29.32
C ALA A 53 -2.13 36.49 -27.84
N ALA A 54 -3.03 36.99 -26.98
CA ALA A 54 -2.92 36.79 -25.54
C ALA A 54 -2.81 35.28 -25.26
N ALA A 55 -1.74 34.86 -24.60
CA ALA A 55 -1.53 33.46 -24.29
C ALA A 55 -2.68 32.96 -23.41
N THR A 56 -3.40 31.92 -23.85
CA THR A 56 -4.44 31.32 -23.03
C THR A 56 -3.81 30.60 -21.85
N THR A 57 -4.36 30.77 -20.66
CA THR A 57 -3.80 30.21 -19.43
C THR A 57 -4.78 29.25 -18.79
N LEU A 58 -4.36 28.00 -18.61
CA LEU A 58 -5.08 27.02 -17.80
C LEU A 58 -4.47 26.99 -16.41
N SER A 59 -5.28 27.17 -15.38
CA SER A 59 -4.83 27.16 -13.98
C SER A 59 -5.70 26.27 -13.11
N GLY A 60 -5.28 25.99 -11.89
CA GLY A 60 -6.10 25.24 -10.93
C GLY A 60 -5.33 24.78 -9.72
N THR A 61 -6.01 24.03 -8.86
CA THR A 61 -5.40 23.41 -7.67
C THR A 61 -5.55 21.89 -7.75
N VAL A 62 -4.46 21.19 -7.41
CA VAL A 62 -4.40 19.74 -7.31
C VAL A 62 -4.40 19.36 -5.83
N ALA A 63 -5.41 18.60 -5.39
CA ALA A 63 -5.53 18.22 -3.98
C ALA A 63 -6.38 16.97 -3.75
N THR A 64 -6.16 16.34 -2.61
CA THR A 64 -6.97 15.22 -2.08
C THR A 64 -7.64 15.59 -0.75
N GLY A 65 -7.90 16.88 -0.53
CA GLY A 65 -8.12 17.50 0.79
C GLY A 65 -6.84 18.19 1.30
N ALA A 66 -5.70 17.52 1.12
CA ALA A 66 -4.39 18.15 1.21
C ALA A 66 -3.91 18.65 -0.15
N ALA A 67 -3.17 19.75 -0.16
CA ALA A 67 -2.39 20.18 -1.32
C ALA A 67 -1.54 19.02 -1.86
N PHE A 68 -1.70 18.70 -3.14
CA PHE A 68 -0.94 17.64 -3.80
C PHE A 68 0.43 18.16 -4.27
N ALA A 69 1.15 18.80 -3.36
CA ALA A 69 2.41 19.49 -3.62
C ALA A 69 3.48 18.60 -4.26
N GLY A 70 4.28 19.19 -5.14
CA GLY A 70 5.37 18.50 -5.85
C GLY A 70 4.92 17.47 -6.88
N ALA A 71 3.64 17.39 -7.23
CA ALA A 71 3.16 16.50 -8.27
C ALA A 71 3.61 16.98 -9.66
N ALA A 72 3.98 16.03 -10.52
CA ALA A 72 4.22 16.27 -11.93
C ALA A 72 2.87 16.37 -12.65
N LEU A 73 2.55 17.56 -13.14
CA LEU A 73 1.32 17.83 -13.88
C LEU A 73 1.60 17.93 -15.37
N THR A 74 0.87 17.17 -16.17
CA THR A 74 0.92 17.19 -17.63
C THR A 74 -0.46 17.49 -18.20
N VAL A 75 -0.52 18.36 -19.21
CA VAL A 75 -1.74 18.63 -19.98
C VAL A 75 -1.56 18.06 -21.39
N PHE A 76 -2.48 17.17 -21.77
CA PHE A 76 -2.57 16.59 -23.11
C PHE A 76 -3.71 17.26 -23.88
N ASP A 77 -3.45 17.62 -25.13
CA ASP A 77 -4.47 18.17 -26.02
C ASP A 77 -5.17 17.09 -26.84
N GLN A 78 -6.16 17.50 -27.65
CA GLN A 78 -6.94 16.60 -28.51
C GLN A 78 -6.08 15.73 -29.43
N THR A 79 -4.89 16.19 -29.81
CA THR A 79 -3.98 15.46 -30.71
C THR A 79 -3.08 14.46 -29.98
N GLY A 80 -3.12 14.44 -28.65
CA GLY A 80 -2.20 13.68 -27.81
C GLY A 80 -0.90 14.41 -27.51
N ALA A 81 -0.75 15.63 -28.00
CA ALA A 81 0.44 16.43 -27.72
C ALA A 81 0.44 16.86 -26.24
N LYS A 82 1.60 16.76 -25.61
CA LYS A 82 1.85 17.41 -24.32
C LYS A 82 1.97 18.91 -24.56
N VAL A 83 0.98 19.67 -24.11
CA VAL A 83 0.91 21.12 -24.32
C VAL A 83 1.31 21.92 -23.08
N CYS A 84 1.45 21.27 -21.93
CA CYS A 84 2.05 21.84 -20.72
C CYS A 84 2.62 20.74 -19.82
N GLU A 85 3.77 21.01 -19.20
CA GLU A 85 4.36 20.21 -18.12
C GLU A 85 4.84 21.15 -17.01
N VAL A 86 4.31 20.99 -15.80
CA VAL A 86 4.66 21.82 -14.63
C VAL A 86 4.71 20.97 -13.36
N THR A 87 5.29 21.51 -12.30
CA THR A 87 5.21 20.93 -10.96
C THR A 87 4.30 21.79 -10.09
N THR A 88 3.38 21.16 -9.36
CA THR A 88 2.46 21.86 -8.46
C THR A 88 3.21 22.50 -7.29
N THR A 89 2.77 23.68 -6.84
CA THR A 89 3.38 24.40 -5.70
C THR A 89 3.14 23.69 -4.36
N ALA A 90 3.66 24.25 -3.25
CA ALA A 90 3.39 23.75 -1.89
C ALA A 90 1.89 23.79 -1.53
N GLU A 91 1.16 24.73 -2.13
CA GLU A 91 -0.29 24.92 -2.00
C GLU A 91 -1.07 24.03 -3.00
N GLY A 92 -0.38 23.23 -3.83
CA GLY A 92 -0.98 22.37 -4.85
C GLY A 92 -1.42 23.11 -6.11
N THR A 93 -1.14 24.41 -6.23
CA THR A 93 -1.56 25.23 -7.37
C THR A 93 -0.70 24.97 -8.61
N TYR A 94 -1.27 25.22 -9.79
CA TYR A 94 -0.55 25.21 -11.07
C TYR A 94 -1.07 26.29 -12.02
N SER A 95 -0.22 26.70 -12.96
CA SER A 95 -0.57 27.60 -14.06
C SER A 95 0.20 27.20 -15.32
N CYS A 96 -0.53 27.04 -16.42
CA CYS A 96 -0.05 26.55 -17.71
C CYS A 96 -0.40 27.56 -18.80
N SER A 97 0.62 28.16 -19.42
CA SER A 97 0.43 28.92 -20.67
C SER A 97 0.30 27.92 -21.82
N LEU A 98 -0.87 27.85 -22.45
CA LEU A 98 -1.13 26.93 -23.55
C LEU A 98 -0.51 27.46 -24.85
N PRO A 99 0.25 26.64 -25.60
CA PRO A 99 0.76 27.00 -26.92
C PRO A 99 -0.37 27.38 -27.88
N ALA A 100 -0.08 28.34 -28.77
CA ALA A 100 -0.97 28.64 -29.88
C ALA A 100 -1.23 27.38 -30.72
N GLY A 101 -2.50 27.14 -31.07
CA GLY A 101 -2.90 25.93 -31.81
C GLY A 101 -3.23 24.71 -30.96
N THR A 102 -3.14 24.81 -29.63
CA THR A 102 -3.68 23.80 -28.70
C THR A 102 -5.15 23.52 -29.03
N LYS A 103 -5.55 22.24 -29.06
CA LYS A 103 -6.91 21.82 -29.38
C LYS A 103 -7.61 21.16 -28.20
N ALA A 104 -8.85 21.55 -27.93
CA ALA A 104 -9.71 20.89 -26.95
C ALA A 104 -10.38 19.64 -27.56
N PRO A 105 -10.80 18.65 -26.74
CA PRO A 105 -10.72 18.61 -25.27
C PRO A 105 -9.29 18.39 -24.73
N LEU A 106 -9.05 18.84 -23.50
CA LEU A 106 -7.79 18.69 -22.77
C LEU A 106 -7.93 17.64 -21.66
N VAL A 107 -6.90 16.83 -21.44
CA VAL A 107 -6.77 15.94 -20.28
C VAL A 107 -5.63 16.42 -19.41
N ILE A 108 -5.90 16.59 -18.11
CA ILE A 108 -4.92 16.99 -17.12
C ILE A 108 -4.62 15.77 -16.27
N GLN A 109 -3.34 15.41 -16.17
CA GLN A 109 -2.84 14.33 -15.35
C GLN A 109 -1.88 14.89 -14.31
N ALA A 110 -2.11 14.61 -13.04
CA ALA A 110 -1.17 14.93 -11.96
C ALA A 110 -0.69 13.64 -11.30
N VAL A 111 0.63 13.40 -11.37
CA VAL A 111 1.27 12.20 -10.81
C VAL A 111 2.16 12.60 -9.65
N ARG A 112 1.97 11.95 -8.50
CA ARG A 112 2.96 11.93 -7.44
C ARG A 112 3.08 10.51 -6.94
N ASP A 113 4.21 9.89 -7.28
CA ASP A 113 4.53 8.53 -6.89
C ASP A 113 3.52 7.49 -7.41
N ASP A 114 2.82 6.79 -6.51
CA ASP A 114 1.82 5.76 -6.83
C ASP A 114 0.38 6.31 -6.94
N LEU A 115 0.17 7.62 -6.68
CA LEU A 115 -1.12 8.27 -6.86
C LEU A 115 -1.12 9.11 -8.14
N THR A 116 -2.13 8.88 -8.98
CA THR A 116 -2.42 9.72 -10.15
C THR A 116 -3.84 10.24 -10.06
N LEU A 117 -3.99 11.55 -10.23
CA LEU A 117 -5.28 12.22 -10.33
C LEU A 117 -5.49 12.75 -11.75
N TYR A 118 -6.75 12.82 -12.16
CA TYR A 118 -7.14 13.24 -13.50
C TYR A 118 -8.21 14.32 -13.45
N SER A 119 -8.18 15.18 -14.46
CA SER A 119 -9.26 16.13 -14.78
C SER A 119 -9.34 16.33 -16.29
N THR A 120 -10.38 17.02 -16.75
CA THR A 120 -10.56 17.32 -18.18
C THR A 120 -11.32 18.62 -18.38
N THR A 121 -11.13 19.26 -19.53
CA THR A 121 -11.92 20.42 -19.95
C THR A 121 -12.14 20.38 -21.47
N ALA A 122 -13.32 20.81 -21.91
CA ALA A 122 -13.67 20.91 -23.32
C ALA A 122 -13.27 22.26 -23.95
N SER A 123 -12.46 23.07 -23.26
CA SER A 123 -12.07 24.42 -23.68
C SER A 123 -10.56 24.64 -23.61
N THR A 124 -10.04 25.48 -24.50
CA THR A 124 -8.66 26.01 -24.45
C THR A 124 -8.60 27.47 -24.03
N ALA A 125 -9.75 28.07 -23.70
CA ALA A 125 -9.82 29.44 -23.20
C ALA A 125 -9.16 29.55 -21.82
N THR A 126 -8.74 30.76 -21.46
CA THR A 126 -8.24 31.04 -20.11
C THR A 126 -9.28 30.65 -19.07
N GLY A 127 -8.90 29.85 -18.07
CA GLY A 127 -9.82 29.35 -17.08
C GLY A 127 -9.18 28.47 -16.00
N THR A 128 -10.06 27.91 -15.17
CA THR A 128 -9.71 27.06 -14.04
C THR A 128 -10.16 25.62 -14.29
N THR A 129 -9.26 24.67 -14.06
CA THR A 129 -9.57 23.23 -14.03
C THR A 129 -8.88 22.61 -12.82
N ASN A 130 -9.64 22.27 -11.79
CA ASN A 130 -9.09 21.62 -10.60
C ASN A 130 -8.83 20.13 -10.88
N VAL A 131 -7.91 19.55 -10.13
CA VAL A 131 -7.55 18.14 -10.23
C VAL A 131 -7.68 17.50 -8.86
N THR A 132 -8.75 16.73 -8.66
CA THR A 132 -9.13 16.15 -7.38
C THR A 132 -9.63 14.71 -7.54
N PRO A 133 -9.85 13.95 -6.45
CA PRO A 133 -10.52 12.67 -6.56
C PRO A 133 -11.92 12.75 -7.19
N LEU A 134 -12.64 13.86 -7.01
CA LEU A 134 -13.96 14.07 -7.63
C LEU A 134 -13.86 14.28 -9.14
N THR A 135 -12.87 15.03 -9.62
CA THR A 135 -12.64 15.17 -11.07
C THR A 135 -12.16 13.86 -11.68
N THR A 136 -11.43 13.04 -10.91
CA THR A 136 -11.00 11.71 -11.36
C THR A 136 -12.17 10.76 -11.56
N ILE A 137 -13.22 10.84 -10.72
CA ILE A 137 -14.50 10.13 -10.95
C ILE A 137 -15.12 10.54 -12.29
N ILE A 138 -15.18 11.85 -12.56
CA ILE A 138 -15.76 12.37 -13.81
C ILE A 138 -14.98 11.88 -15.03
N VAL A 139 -13.64 11.93 -14.96
CA VAL A 139 -12.77 11.37 -16.02
C VAL A 139 -13.02 9.87 -16.17
N ALA A 140 -13.13 9.10 -15.09
CA ALA A 140 -13.46 7.67 -15.16
C ALA A 140 -14.80 7.41 -15.86
N GLN A 141 -15.82 8.24 -15.62
CA GLN A 141 -17.14 8.10 -16.27
C GLN A 141 -17.13 8.45 -17.76
N LEU A 142 -16.20 9.30 -18.19
CA LEU A 142 -16.00 9.67 -19.59
C LEU A 142 -15.04 8.72 -20.32
N SER A 143 -14.21 8.01 -19.58
CA SER A 143 -13.18 7.13 -20.12
C SER A 143 -13.74 5.80 -20.64
N PRO A 144 -13.15 5.24 -21.70
CA PRO A 144 -13.35 3.84 -22.07
C PRO A 144 -13.03 2.92 -20.89
N ASN A 145 -13.90 1.92 -20.69
CA ASN A 145 -13.77 0.92 -19.63
C ASN A 145 -13.60 1.48 -18.21
N GLY A 146 -13.97 2.74 -17.99
CA GLY A 146 -13.82 3.39 -16.69
C GLY A 146 -12.40 3.78 -16.31
N ASP A 147 -11.40 3.62 -17.18
CA ASP A 147 -9.98 3.87 -16.86
C ASP A 147 -9.58 5.32 -17.17
N PRO A 148 -9.33 6.17 -16.15
CA PRO A 148 -8.96 7.57 -16.37
C PRO A 148 -7.72 7.76 -17.25
N SER A 149 -6.78 6.81 -17.23
CA SER A 149 -5.54 6.88 -18.01
C SER A 149 -5.78 6.79 -19.52
N GLN A 150 -6.92 6.24 -19.94
CA GLN A 150 -7.26 6.03 -21.34
C GLN A 150 -7.98 7.23 -21.99
N LEU A 151 -8.39 8.25 -21.21
CA LEU A 151 -9.21 9.34 -21.75
C LEU A 151 -8.49 10.11 -22.87
N ALA A 152 -7.19 10.37 -22.71
CA ALA A 152 -6.41 11.12 -23.70
C ALA A 152 -6.35 10.39 -25.05
N ALA A 153 -6.21 9.06 -25.03
CA ALA A 153 -6.24 8.24 -26.24
C ALA A 153 -7.66 8.17 -26.86
N ALA A 154 -8.69 8.14 -26.01
CA ALA A 154 -10.08 8.16 -26.46
C ALA A 154 -10.42 9.46 -27.20
N ILE A 155 -10.02 10.62 -26.66
CA ILE A 155 -10.20 11.93 -27.29
C ILE A 155 -9.46 12.04 -28.62
N GLN A 156 -8.26 11.47 -28.72
CA GLN A 156 -7.51 11.43 -29.98
C GLN A 156 -8.24 10.65 -31.06
N ALA A 157 -8.87 9.52 -30.68
CA ALA A 157 -9.64 8.70 -31.61
C ALA A 157 -10.97 9.37 -32.00
N ASP A 158 -11.64 10.01 -31.05
CA ASP A 158 -12.88 10.75 -31.26
C ASP A 158 -12.98 11.93 -30.28
N ALA A 159 -12.77 13.14 -30.79
CA ALA A 159 -12.87 14.34 -29.96
C ALA A 159 -14.30 14.66 -29.50
N GLY A 160 -15.31 14.07 -30.16
CA GLY A 160 -16.70 14.12 -29.72
C GLY A 160 -16.97 13.33 -28.44
N ALA A 161 -16.05 12.46 -28.01
CA ALA A 161 -16.19 11.67 -26.78
C ALA A 161 -16.29 12.55 -25.52
N VAL A 162 -15.68 13.74 -25.53
CA VAL A 162 -15.72 14.68 -24.40
C VAL A 162 -16.20 16.05 -24.89
N THR A 163 -17.31 16.52 -24.33
CA THR A 163 -17.91 17.82 -24.63
C THR A 163 -18.23 18.55 -23.32
N ALA A 164 -18.49 19.85 -23.38
CA ALA A 164 -18.96 20.59 -22.21
C ALA A 164 -20.26 20.00 -21.63
N GLY A 165 -21.15 19.51 -22.51
CA GLY A 165 -22.39 18.83 -22.11
C GLY A 165 -22.12 17.51 -21.39
N SER A 166 -21.28 16.64 -21.95
CA SER A 166 -20.98 15.35 -21.29
C SER A 166 -20.24 15.52 -19.96
N ILE A 167 -19.35 16.52 -19.84
CA ILE A 167 -18.75 16.88 -18.55
C ILE A 167 -19.83 17.35 -17.56
N GLY A 168 -20.69 18.29 -17.99
CA GLY A 168 -21.77 18.83 -17.17
C GLY A 168 -22.75 17.76 -16.67
N ASP A 169 -23.10 16.79 -17.52
CA ASP A 169 -23.98 15.68 -17.16
C ASP A 169 -23.38 14.80 -16.05
N GLN A 170 -22.08 14.47 -16.14
CA GLN A 170 -21.40 13.68 -15.10
C GLN A 170 -21.22 14.48 -13.80
N VAL A 171 -20.90 15.78 -13.89
CA VAL A 171 -20.86 16.68 -12.74
C VAL A 171 -22.22 16.70 -12.03
N ALA A 172 -23.32 16.86 -12.76
CA ALA A 172 -24.66 16.92 -12.19
C ALA A 172 -25.03 15.61 -11.46
N LYS A 173 -24.72 14.45 -12.06
CA LYS A 173 -24.94 13.14 -11.41
C LYS A 173 -24.13 13.00 -10.13
N LEU A 174 -22.85 13.38 -10.15
CA LEU A 174 -21.96 13.28 -8.99
C LEU A 174 -22.41 14.23 -7.87
N VAL A 175 -22.72 15.49 -8.18
CA VAL A 175 -23.20 16.47 -7.21
C VAL A 175 -24.53 16.04 -6.60
N ALA A 176 -25.46 15.51 -7.41
CA ALA A 176 -26.72 14.96 -6.91
C ALA A 176 -26.49 13.80 -5.94
N ALA A 177 -25.53 12.91 -6.24
CA ALA A 177 -25.18 11.81 -5.33
C ALA A 177 -24.59 12.31 -3.99
N LEU A 178 -23.83 13.41 -4.02
CA LEU A 178 -23.21 14.05 -2.86
C LEU A 178 -24.15 14.97 -2.06
N GLN A 179 -25.37 15.23 -2.54
CA GLN A 179 -26.28 16.22 -1.97
C GLN A 179 -26.50 16.08 -0.44
N PRO A 180 -26.63 14.88 0.15
CA PRO A 180 -26.74 14.73 1.60
C PRO A 180 -25.55 15.30 2.37
N LEU A 181 -24.32 15.07 1.89
CA LEU A 181 -23.10 15.65 2.48
C LEU A 181 -23.03 17.16 2.26
N LEU A 182 -23.33 17.63 1.05
CA LEU A 182 -23.31 19.06 0.72
C LEU A 182 -24.32 19.84 1.57
N THR A 183 -25.49 19.26 1.82
CA THR A 183 -26.50 19.82 2.72
C THR A 183 -26.01 19.86 4.17
N ALA A 184 -25.40 18.77 4.65
CA ALA A 184 -24.84 18.71 6.01
C ALA A 184 -23.68 19.70 6.22
N LEU A 185 -22.91 20.00 5.18
CA LEU A 185 -21.85 21.01 5.20
C LEU A 185 -22.34 22.44 4.91
N ASN A 186 -23.60 22.59 4.47
CA ASN A 186 -24.16 23.84 3.96
C ASN A 186 -23.32 24.46 2.82
N LEU A 187 -23.00 23.65 1.81
CA LEU A 187 -22.16 24.01 0.67
C LEU A 187 -22.83 23.69 -0.67
N SER A 188 -22.39 24.40 -1.70
CA SER A 188 -22.56 24.04 -3.11
C SER A 188 -21.17 24.08 -3.74
N ILE A 189 -20.89 23.17 -4.69
CA ILE A 189 -19.58 23.06 -5.33
C ILE A 189 -19.71 22.95 -6.84
N ASP A 190 -18.70 23.43 -7.56
CA ASP A 190 -18.39 23.04 -8.92
C ASP A 190 -17.05 22.28 -8.89
N PRO A 191 -17.06 20.94 -8.93
CA PRO A 191 -15.86 20.15 -8.72
C PRO A 191 -14.80 20.39 -9.81
N MET A 192 -15.19 20.88 -10.99
CA MET A 192 -14.31 21.03 -12.15
C MET A 192 -13.65 22.42 -12.19
N SER A 193 -14.45 23.49 -12.22
CA SER A 193 -13.95 24.86 -12.47
C SER A 193 -14.19 25.87 -11.35
N GLY A 194 -14.76 25.43 -10.23
CA GLY A 194 -14.98 26.28 -9.06
C GLY A 194 -13.68 26.84 -8.47
N GLU A 195 -13.76 27.95 -7.75
CA GLU A 195 -12.63 28.45 -6.97
C GLU A 195 -12.24 27.41 -5.91
N PHE A 196 -10.95 27.07 -5.86
CA PHE A 196 -10.47 25.98 -5.02
C PHE A 196 -9.10 26.26 -4.42
N ALA A 197 -9.02 26.19 -3.09
CA ALA A 197 -7.81 26.26 -2.30
C ALA A 197 -7.80 25.11 -1.28
N ALA A 198 -6.66 24.43 -1.14
CA ALA A 198 -6.48 23.33 -0.20
C ALA A 198 -6.26 23.83 1.24
N ASN A 199 -7.30 24.43 1.83
CA ASN A 199 -7.27 25.11 3.12
C ASN A 199 -8.36 24.66 4.13
N GLY A 200 -9.08 23.58 3.83
CA GLY A 200 -10.17 23.03 4.63
C GLY A 200 -11.50 23.80 4.58
N THR A 201 -11.66 24.73 3.63
CA THR A 201 -12.88 25.52 3.44
C THR A 201 -13.50 25.29 2.05
N GLY A 202 -14.75 25.70 1.85
CA GLY A 202 -15.43 25.58 0.56
C GLY A 202 -15.40 24.15 0.01
N GLN A 203 -15.00 23.97 -1.25
CA GLN A 203 -14.89 22.66 -1.87
C GLN A 203 -13.86 21.74 -1.18
N ASP A 204 -12.83 22.28 -0.54
CA ASP A 204 -11.83 21.47 0.16
C ASP A 204 -12.41 20.79 1.39
N ARG A 205 -13.36 21.46 2.06
CA ARG A 205 -14.10 20.85 3.17
C ARG A 205 -14.85 19.59 2.74
N VAL A 206 -15.29 19.51 1.49
CA VAL A 206 -15.93 18.30 0.94
C VAL A 206 -14.89 17.19 0.75
N LEU A 207 -13.71 17.50 0.20
CA LEU A 207 -12.63 16.53 0.02
C LEU A 207 -12.10 16.01 1.36
N ASP A 208 -11.94 16.89 2.34
CA ASP A 208 -11.56 16.54 3.71
C ASP A 208 -12.56 15.61 4.38
N ALA A 209 -13.83 15.71 4.00
CA ALA A 209 -14.92 14.91 4.54
C ALA A 209 -15.11 13.56 3.83
N ILE A 210 -14.37 13.24 2.76
CA ILE A 210 -14.57 12.00 2.01
C ILE A 210 -13.28 11.24 1.69
N ASN A 211 -13.39 9.93 1.53
CA ASN A 211 -12.45 9.11 0.78
C ASN A 211 -13.09 8.70 -0.53
N VAL A 212 -12.29 8.69 -1.60
CA VAL A 212 -12.71 8.26 -2.92
C VAL A 212 -11.81 7.13 -3.40
N SER A 213 -12.41 6.09 -3.97
CA SER A 213 -11.69 5.06 -4.71
C SER A 213 -12.27 4.90 -6.11
N VAL A 214 -11.39 4.73 -7.10
CA VAL A 214 -11.73 4.47 -8.51
C VAL A 214 -10.89 3.28 -8.95
N ARG A 215 -11.55 2.18 -9.33
CA ARG A 215 -10.88 0.91 -9.64
C ARG A 215 -11.38 0.35 -10.98
N PRO A 216 -10.66 0.62 -12.09
CA PRO A 216 -10.97 0.03 -13.39
C PRO A 216 -10.87 -1.50 -13.35
N ASP A 217 -11.80 -2.18 -14.00
CA ASP A 217 -11.87 -3.64 -14.04
C ASP A 217 -11.75 -4.21 -15.46
N GLY A 218 -11.51 -3.34 -16.44
CA GLY A 218 -11.39 -3.67 -17.86
C GLY A 218 -12.68 -3.50 -18.64
N THR A 219 -13.82 -3.25 -17.97
CA THR A 219 -15.12 -2.96 -18.61
C THR A 219 -15.79 -1.70 -18.10
N ALA A 220 -15.59 -1.38 -16.81
CA ALA A 220 -15.93 -0.12 -16.18
C ALA A 220 -14.97 0.10 -15.00
N ALA A 221 -15.19 1.15 -14.21
CA ALA A 221 -14.57 1.28 -12.89
C ALA A 221 -15.59 1.09 -11.79
N ASN A 222 -15.23 0.35 -10.74
CA ASN A 222 -15.94 0.40 -9.47
C ASN A 222 -15.48 1.65 -8.72
N ILE A 223 -16.44 2.43 -8.26
CA ILE A 223 -16.23 3.71 -7.61
C ILE A 223 -16.90 3.67 -6.24
N GLU A 224 -16.18 4.10 -5.21
CA GLU A 224 -16.76 4.31 -3.88
C GLU A 224 -16.45 5.72 -3.37
N ILE A 225 -17.45 6.33 -2.74
CA ILE A 225 -17.30 7.57 -1.97
C ILE A 225 -17.72 7.25 -0.53
N THR A 226 -16.80 7.37 0.42
CA THR A 226 -17.05 7.17 1.85
C THR A 226 -16.93 8.49 2.59
N VAL A 227 -17.92 8.84 3.41
CA VAL A 227 -17.90 10.03 4.26
C VAL A 227 -17.17 9.73 5.58
N LYS A 228 -16.22 10.58 5.94
CA LYS A 228 -15.42 10.52 7.18
C LYS A 228 -16.20 11.05 8.38
N THR A 229 -17.26 10.34 8.74
CA THR A 229 -18.09 10.63 9.92
C THR A 229 -17.46 10.04 11.18
N LEU A 230 -17.74 10.64 12.34
CA LEU A 230 -17.50 10.02 13.63
C LEU A 230 -18.50 8.86 13.81
N PRO A 231 -18.05 7.60 13.93
CA PRO A 231 -18.96 6.46 14.10
C PRO A 231 -19.74 6.55 15.42
N ALA A 232 -21.01 6.14 15.40
CA ALA A 232 -21.83 6.08 16.62
C ALA A 232 -21.38 4.96 17.58
N GLY A 233 -20.71 3.93 17.05
CA GLY A 233 -20.11 2.82 17.78
C GLY A 233 -19.08 2.10 16.92
N GLU A 234 -18.27 1.25 17.55
CA GLU A 234 -17.19 0.52 16.88
C GLU A 234 -17.68 -0.44 15.79
N ASP A 235 -18.95 -0.88 15.86
CA ASP A 235 -19.62 -1.74 14.88
C ASP A 235 -20.35 -0.98 13.77
N SER A 236 -20.36 0.36 13.82
CA SER A 236 -21.13 1.17 12.87
C SER A 236 -20.60 1.01 11.44
N PRO A 237 -21.47 0.71 10.45
CA PRO A 237 -21.05 0.62 9.06
C PRO A 237 -20.55 1.99 8.55
N PRO A 238 -19.70 2.02 7.53
CA PRO A 238 -19.31 3.28 6.91
C PRO A 238 -20.51 3.93 6.22
N VAL A 239 -20.55 5.27 6.23
CA VAL A 239 -21.48 6.04 5.41
C VAL A 239 -20.87 6.16 4.01
N SER A 240 -21.24 5.27 3.10
CA SER A 240 -20.69 5.28 1.73
C SER A 240 -21.72 4.97 0.65
N ILE A 241 -21.35 5.28 -0.59
CA ILE A 241 -22.01 4.81 -1.82
C ILE A 241 -21.00 4.12 -2.71
N VAL A 242 -21.46 3.05 -3.36
CA VAL A 242 -20.71 2.31 -4.36
C VAL A 242 -21.50 2.29 -5.66
N PHE A 243 -20.84 2.57 -6.78
CA PHE A 243 -21.44 2.56 -8.12
C PHE A 243 -20.39 2.24 -9.18
N ARG A 244 -20.81 2.02 -10.42
CA ARG A 244 -19.91 1.80 -11.56
C ARG A 244 -19.85 3.04 -12.46
N SER A 245 -18.71 3.26 -13.11
CA SER A 245 -18.51 4.41 -14.00
C SER A 245 -19.49 4.47 -15.19
N GLY A 246 -20.03 3.31 -15.61
CA GLY A 246 -21.03 3.21 -16.67
C GLY A 246 -22.48 3.29 -16.20
N ASP A 247 -22.75 3.48 -14.90
CA ASP A 247 -24.11 3.51 -14.39
C ASP A 247 -24.87 4.76 -14.89
N ALA A 248 -26.09 4.55 -15.38
CA ALA A 248 -26.92 5.65 -15.86
C ALA A 248 -27.32 6.62 -14.73
N VAL A 249 -27.52 6.09 -13.52
CA VAL A 249 -27.92 6.81 -12.31
C VAL A 249 -27.00 6.39 -11.16
N ILE A 250 -26.57 7.38 -10.38
CA ILE A 250 -25.80 7.18 -9.15
C ILE A 250 -26.76 7.31 -7.97
N ALA A 251 -26.75 6.34 -7.06
CA ALA A 251 -27.52 6.44 -5.82
C ALA A 251 -27.00 7.60 -4.96
N THR A 252 -27.89 8.29 -4.26
CA THR A 252 -27.51 9.32 -3.30
C THR A 252 -26.82 8.72 -2.08
N LEU A 253 -25.90 9.47 -1.48
CA LEU A 253 -25.34 9.12 -0.18
C LEU A 253 -26.44 8.79 0.83
N PRO A 254 -26.21 7.86 1.78
CA PRO A 254 -27.05 7.77 2.96
C PRO A 254 -27.10 9.12 3.69
N PRO A 255 -28.16 9.38 4.49
CA PRO A 255 -28.24 10.60 5.29
C PRO A 255 -26.98 10.83 6.14
N VAL A 256 -26.45 12.05 6.11
CA VAL A 256 -25.26 12.45 6.86
C VAL A 256 -25.68 13.32 8.03
N ASP A 257 -25.44 12.86 9.26
CA ASP A 257 -25.69 13.66 10.44
C ASP A 257 -24.61 14.75 10.58
N THR A 258 -25.03 16.01 10.59
CA THR A 258 -24.16 17.17 10.82
C THR A 258 -23.32 17.04 12.10
N ALA A 259 -23.85 16.43 13.16
CA ALA A 259 -23.13 16.26 14.43
C ALA A 259 -21.98 15.24 14.31
N SER A 260 -22.05 14.34 13.33
CA SER A 260 -21.01 13.35 13.06
C SER A 260 -19.85 13.89 12.21
N LEU A 261 -20.03 15.05 11.54
CA LEU A 261 -19.00 15.71 10.71
C LEU A 261 -18.03 16.54 11.57
N VAL A 262 -17.33 15.86 12.47
CA VAL A 262 -16.29 16.47 13.29
C VAL A 262 -15.11 16.94 12.45
N SER A 263 -14.31 17.87 12.99
CA SER A 263 -13.15 18.40 12.27
C SER A 263 -12.05 17.34 12.10
N PRO A 264 -11.65 17.01 10.86
CA PRO A 264 -10.52 16.13 10.61
C PRO A 264 -9.20 16.83 10.99
N PRO A 265 -8.12 16.07 11.22
CA PRO A 265 -6.80 16.66 11.34
C PRO A 265 -6.44 17.36 10.03
N THR A 266 -5.84 18.54 10.12
CA THR A 266 -5.36 19.22 8.91
C THR A 266 -4.16 18.44 8.32
N PRO A 267 -3.91 18.55 7.01
CA PRO A 267 -2.72 17.98 6.39
C PRO A 267 -1.42 18.42 7.07
N ALA A 268 -1.36 19.68 7.53
CA ALA A 268 -0.22 20.21 8.27
C ALA A 268 -0.03 19.51 9.64
N MET A 269 -1.12 19.16 10.33
CA MET A 269 -1.02 18.39 11.58
C MET A 269 -0.48 16.98 11.32
N VAL A 270 -0.90 16.34 10.23
CA VAL A 270 -0.41 15.02 9.83
C VAL A 270 1.09 15.09 9.50
N GLN A 271 1.51 16.06 8.68
CA GLN A 271 2.92 16.26 8.37
C GLN A 271 3.75 16.55 9.63
N ALA A 272 3.28 17.41 10.53
CA ALA A 272 3.95 17.72 11.78
C ALA A 272 4.08 16.51 12.72
N LEU A 273 3.13 15.56 12.69
CA LEU A 273 3.29 14.28 13.39
C LEU A 273 4.43 13.47 12.78
N LEU A 274 4.45 13.28 11.46
CA LEU A 274 5.49 12.50 10.78
C LEU A 274 6.88 13.12 10.97
N ASP A 275 7.00 14.44 10.92
CA ASP A 275 8.25 15.16 11.18
C ASP A 275 8.78 14.92 12.59
N ARG A 276 7.89 14.90 13.60
CA ARG A 276 8.29 14.55 14.98
C ARG A 276 8.71 13.10 15.10
N ILE A 277 8.03 12.17 14.42
CA ILE A 277 8.46 10.76 14.37
C ILE A 277 9.87 10.67 13.75
N ASN A 278 10.10 11.37 12.64
CA ASN A 278 11.40 11.44 11.99
C ASN A 278 12.48 12.04 12.90
N ALA A 279 12.15 13.09 13.66
CA ALA A 279 13.07 13.69 14.63
C ALA A 279 13.45 12.72 15.75
N CYS A 280 12.50 11.92 16.26
CA CYS A 280 12.81 10.86 17.23
C CYS A 280 13.78 9.81 16.67
N TYR A 281 13.52 9.29 15.46
CA TYR A 281 14.37 8.26 14.85
C TYR A 281 15.71 8.78 14.32
N ALA A 282 15.85 10.08 14.08
CA ALA A 282 17.13 10.69 13.75
C ALA A 282 18.15 10.62 14.91
N LEU A 283 17.68 10.49 16.15
CA LEU A 283 18.55 10.32 17.30
C LEU A 283 19.19 8.92 17.30
N PRO A 284 20.47 8.77 17.65
CA PRO A 284 21.08 7.46 17.95
C PRO A 284 20.33 6.72 19.06
N LEU A 285 20.39 5.38 19.05
CA LEU A 285 19.69 4.53 20.04
C LEU A 285 19.97 4.97 21.49
N ALA A 286 21.24 5.20 21.84
CA ALA A 286 21.66 5.62 23.17
C ALA A 286 21.14 7.00 23.62
N GLN A 287 20.59 7.80 22.69
CA GLN A 287 19.91 9.06 23.02
C GLN A 287 18.39 8.88 23.10
N ARG A 288 17.81 7.93 22.34
CA ARG A 288 16.37 7.65 22.38
C ARG A 288 15.95 7.04 23.72
N VAL A 289 16.73 6.06 24.20
CA VAL A 289 16.41 5.27 25.39
C VAL A 289 17.55 5.26 26.41
N ASP A 290 17.18 5.29 27.68
CA ASP A 290 18.07 5.07 28.82
C ASP A 290 17.96 3.60 29.24
N SER A 291 18.71 2.75 28.53
CA SER A 291 18.79 1.31 28.77
C SER A 291 20.17 0.80 28.36
N PRO A 292 20.70 -0.25 29.01
CA PRO A 292 21.92 -0.90 28.55
C PRO A 292 21.81 -1.32 27.08
N ILE A 293 22.85 -1.03 26.31
CA ILE A 293 22.99 -1.50 24.93
C ILE A 293 23.74 -2.82 24.97
N GLU A 294 23.10 -3.87 24.47
CA GLU A 294 23.64 -5.22 24.37
C GLU A 294 24.71 -5.31 23.27
N SER A 295 25.44 -6.43 23.22
CA SER A 295 26.50 -6.65 22.23
C SER A 295 26.00 -6.67 20.78
N ASP A 296 24.71 -6.92 20.55
CA ASP A 296 24.06 -6.86 19.23
C ASP A 296 23.70 -5.42 18.82
N GLY A 297 24.03 -4.42 19.64
CA GLY A 297 23.73 -3.01 19.43
C GLY A 297 22.28 -2.62 19.73
N ASN A 298 21.45 -3.51 20.28
CA ASN A 298 20.07 -3.22 20.65
C ASN A 298 19.92 -3.06 22.17
N ALA A 299 18.77 -2.55 22.61
CA ALA A 299 18.42 -2.39 24.03
C ALA A 299 17.18 -3.21 24.40
N TYR A 300 17.03 -3.48 25.69
CA TYR A 300 15.77 -3.94 26.28
C TYR A 300 15.28 -2.87 27.26
N GLY A 301 13.96 -2.66 27.33
CA GLY A 301 13.39 -1.63 28.19
C GLY A 301 11.89 -1.51 28.07
N SER A 302 11.34 -0.59 28.85
CA SER A 302 9.91 -0.25 28.90
C SER A 302 9.68 1.19 28.45
N ALA A 303 8.41 1.61 28.40
CA ALA A 303 8.03 3.00 28.17
C ALA A 303 8.80 4.02 29.03
N ALA A 304 9.10 3.68 30.30
CA ALA A 304 9.84 4.55 31.21
C ALA A 304 11.29 4.83 30.76
N ASN A 305 11.86 3.93 29.96
CA ASN A 305 13.22 4.08 29.44
C ASN A 305 13.28 4.99 28.21
N VAL A 306 12.14 5.39 27.62
CA VAL A 306 12.13 6.35 26.50
C VAL A 306 12.24 7.77 27.08
N VAL A 307 13.45 8.35 26.97
CA VAL A 307 13.82 9.59 27.68
C VAL A 307 13.98 10.79 26.74
N ALA A 308 14.25 10.58 25.46
CA ALA A 308 14.42 11.68 24.51
C ALA A 308 13.14 12.52 24.37
N PRO A 309 13.19 13.86 24.55
CA PRO A 309 12.01 14.72 24.36
C PRO A 309 11.36 14.57 22.98
N ALA A 310 12.17 14.44 21.92
CA ALA A 310 11.68 14.23 20.55
C ALA A 310 10.86 12.93 20.40
N CYS A 311 11.15 11.90 21.20
CA CYS A 311 10.40 10.64 21.20
C CYS A 311 9.20 10.67 22.15
N ARG A 312 9.35 11.30 23.32
CA ARG A 312 8.28 11.41 24.32
C ARG A 312 7.09 12.22 23.81
N THR A 313 7.38 13.34 23.13
CA THR A 313 6.35 14.25 22.60
C THR A 313 5.47 13.67 21.49
N LEU A 314 5.77 12.46 21.03
CA LEU A 314 4.90 11.72 20.12
C LEU A 314 3.61 11.27 20.80
N PHE A 315 3.67 10.95 22.10
CA PHE A 315 2.61 10.27 22.83
C PHE A 315 1.71 11.24 23.60
N VAL A 316 0.49 10.81 23.91
CA VAL A 316 -0.44 11.61 24.72
C VAL A 316 0.19 11.93 26.08
N GLY A 317 0.10 13.19 26.51
CA GLY A 317 0.72 13.65 27.75
C GLY A 317 2.25 13.62 27.76
N ASP A 318 2.87 13.50 26.57
CA ASP A 318 4.32 13.32 26.41
C ASP A 318 4.85 12.10 27.20
N ASP A 319 4.00 11.08 27.33
CA ASP A 319 4.25 9.86 28.09
C ASP A 319 4.08 8.61 27.21
N PRO A 320 5.19 7.95 26.82
CA PRO A 320 5.15 6.68 26.10
C PRO A 320 4.32 5.58 26.78
N ALA A 321 4.12 5.66 28.11
CA ALA A 321 3.28 4.69 28.82
C ALA A 321 1.78 4.85 28.51
N SER A 322 1.36 5.99 27.95
CA SER A 322 -0.02 6.23 27.50
C SER A 322 -0.40 5.38 26.28
N PHE A 323 0.57 4.76 25.60
CA PHE A 323 0.34 3.99 24.39
C PHE A 323 0.29 2.49 24.70
N VAL A 324 -0.90 1.90 24.51
CA VAL A 324 -1.12 0.45 24.61
C VAL A 324 -1.89 -0.02 23.38
N SER A 325 -1.29 -0.93 22.61
CA SER A 325 -1.94 -1.53 21.45
C SER A 325 -1.95 -3.05 21.60
N ALA A 326 -3.12 -3.67 21.48
CA ALA A 326 -3.26 -5.12 21.61
C ALA A 326 -2.67 -5.68 22.92
N GLY A 327 -2.93 -5.00 24.05
CA GLY A 327 -2.42 -5.33 25.38
C GLY A 327 -0.91 -5.10 25.55
N ALA A 328 -0.22 -4.65 24.51
CA ALA A 328 1.22 -4.44 24.50
C ALA A 328 1.55 -2.94 24.71
N PRO A 329 2.28 -2.59 25.79
CA PRO A 329 2.81 -1.25 25.97
C PRO A 329 4.05 -1.02 25.10
N VAL A 330 4.52 0.23 25.08
CA VAL A 330 5.83 0.58 24.52
C VAL A 330 6.95 -0.15 25.25
N GLY A 331 7.88 -0.77 24.51
CA GLY A 331 9.05 -1.44 25.09
C GLY A 331 9.72 -2.43 24.15
N ARG A 332 10.71 -3.17 24.69
CA ARG A 332 11.28 -4.40 24.11
C ARG A 332 11.78 -5.29 25.25
N VAL A 333 11.45 -6.58 25.22
CA VAL A 333 11.80 -7.53 26.30
C VAL A 333 12.60 -8.71 25.79
N SER A 334 13.49 -9.24 26.62
CA SER A 334 14.39 -10.35 26.29
C SER A 334 13.69 -11.69 26.05
N SER A 335 12.47 -11.85 26.58
CA SER A 335 11.63 -13.03 26.29
C SER A 335 11.15 -13.11 24.83
N GLY A 336 11.37 -12.07 24.02
CA GLY A 336 10.90 -12.01 22.64
C GLY A 336 9.39 -11.74 22.51
N ALA A 337 8.68 -11.54 23.63
CA ALA A 337 7.27 -11.15 23.60
C ALA A 337 7.12 -9.78 22.91
N ARG A 338 6.24 -9.73 21.91
CA ARG A 338 6.01 -8.54 21.08
C ARG A 338 5.56 -7.34 21.91
N ARG A 339 6.21 -6.20 21.71
CA ARG A 339 5.85 -4.90 22.32
C ARG A 339 5.52 -3.85 21.25
N SER A 340 4.85 -2.77 21.64
CA SER A 340 4.66 -1.62 20.76
C SER A 340 5.96 -0.83 20.66
N PHE A 341 6.25 -0.28 19.48
CA PHE A 341 7.45 0.54 19.25
C PHE A 341 8.77 -0.11 19.69
N GLU A 342 8.92 -1.42 19.53
CA GLU A 342 10.20 -2.11 19.75
C GLU A 342 11.37 -1.47 18.97
N SER A 343 11.06 -0.85 17.84
CA SER A 343 11.99 -0.10 17.00
C SER A 343 12.70 1.03 17.74
N LEU A 344 12.10 1.64 18.77
CA LEU A 344 12.77 2.66 19.59
C LEU A 344 14.00 2.10 20.30
N PHE A 345 13.97 0.80 20.63
CA PHE A 345 15.01 0.06 21.36
C PHE A 345 15.98 -0.69 20.44
N ARG A 346 15.88 -0.51 19.12
CA ARG A 346 16.74 -1.18 18.14
C ARG A 346 17.64 -0.18 17.44
N PHE A 347 18.87 -0.56 17.11
CA PHE A 347 19.77 0.33 16.38
C PHE A 347 19.36 0.49 14.91
N GLY A 348 18.90 -0.60 14.26
CA GLY A 348 18.56 -0.64 12.83
C GLY A 348 17.60 0.46 12.34
N PRO A 349 16.52 0.79 13.07
CA PRO A 349 15.60 1.88 12.71
C PRO A 349 16.14 3.31 12.86
N THR A 350 17.42 3.51 13.18
CA THR A 350 17.99 4.87 13.25
C THR A 350 17.96 5.51 11.86
N ASN A 351 17.52 6.76 11.79
CA ASN A 351 17.23 7.52 10.56
C ASN A 351 16.08 6.98 9.69
N LEU A 352 15.17 6.18 10.26
CA LEU A 352 13.90 5.83 9.61
C LEU A 352 13.12 7.10 9.24
N LYS A 353 12.63 7.16 7.99
CA LYS A 353 11.84 8.27 7.46
C LYS A 353 10.39 7.86 7.30
N HIS A 354 9.48 8.77 7.59
CA HIS A 354 8.03 8.63 7.48
C HIS A 354 7.51 9.78 6.65
N ASP A 355 6.69 9.45 5.64
CA ASP A 355 6.05 10.41 4.74
C ASP A 355 4.69 9.89 4.28
N ARG A 356 4.03 10.63 3.37
CA ARG A 356 2.75 10.26 2.75
C ARG A 356 1.65 9.95 3.78
N GLY A 357 1.61 10.71 4.86
CA GLY A 357 0.55 10.61 5.85
C GLY A 357 -0.80 10.95 5.25
N ASN A 358 -1.79 10.09 5.45
CA ASN A 358 -3.18 10.34 5.04
C ASN A 358 -4.15 10.06 6.18
N PHE A 359 -5.17 10.91 6.32
CA PHE A 359 -6.27 10.70 7.24
C PHE A 359 -7.37 9.85 6.60
N GLU A 360 -7.65 8.69 7.22
CA GLU A 360 -8.57 7.70 6.65
C GLU A 360 -9.95 7.75 7.31
N TYR A 361 -10.04 7.61 8.63
CA TYR A 361 -11.32 7.61 9.36
C TYR A 361 -11.15 7.87 10.86
N PHE A 362 -12.28 8.18 11.52
CA PHE A 362 -12.39 8.23 12.97
C PHE A 362 -12.78 6.87 13.56
N HIS A 363 -12.24 6.55 14.72
CA HIS A 363 -12.76 5.54 15.65
C HIS A 363 -13.91 6.15 16.46
N ALA A 364 -14.77 5.32 17.07
CA ALA A 364 -15.97 5.83 17.76
C ALA A 364 -15.61 6.69 19.00
N ASN A 365 -14.43 6.45 19.58
CA ASN A 365 -13.89 7.25 20.68
C ASN A 365 -13.29 8.61 20.26
N GLY A 366 -13.31 8.94 18.95
CA GLY A 366 -12.73 10.17 18.39
C GLY A 366 -11.24 10.10 18.07
N ASP A 367 -10.58 8.96 18.33
CA ASP A 367 -9.24 8.72 17.80
C ASP A 367 -9.32 8.58 16.27
N ILE A 368 -8.17 8.71 15.61
CA ILE A 368 -8.03 8.84 14.18
C ILE A 368 -7.10 7.75 13.67
N ALA A 369 -7.49 7.08 12.58
CA ALA A 369 -6.60 6.20 11.82
C ALA A 369 -5.87 6.98 10.71
N LEU A 370 -4.55 6.88 10.70
CA LEU A 370 -3.67 7.46 9.69
C LEU A 370 -2.92 6.36 8.95
N THR A 371 -2.85 6.41 7.63
CA THR A 371 -1.90 5.62 6.83
C THR A 371 -0.65 6.46 6.55
N PHE A 372 0.50 5.82 6.42
CA PHE A 372 1.76 6.47 6.09
C PHE A 372 2.71 5.47 5.43
N ARG A 373 3.78 5.99 4.82
CA ARG A 373 4.88 5.17 4.32
C ARG A 373 6.12 5.39 5.17
N TRP A 374 6.85 4.32 5.46
CA TRP A 374 8.20 4.44 6.03
C TRP A 374 9.28 4.02 5.03
N THR A 375 10.48 4.56 5.20
CA THR A 375 11.69 4.21 4.44
C THR A 375 12.89 4.14 5.37
N ASP A 376 13.61 3.02 5.38
CA ASP A 376 14.84 2.86 6.16
C ASP A 376 16.08 3.40 5.42
N VAL A 377 17.24 3.38 6.09
CA VAL A 377 18.49 3.94 5.55
C VAL A 377 19.06 3.20 4.34
N ILE A 378 18.59 1.98 4.07
CA ILE A 378 19.01 1.16 2.92
C ILE A 378 17.99 1.29 1.78
N GLY A 379 16.90 2.02 2.00
CA GLY A 379 15.84 2.27 1.03
C GLY A 379 14.74 1.21 1.05
N ASN A 380 14.67 0.34 2.06
CA ASN A 380 13.51 -0.52 2.25
C ASN A 380 12.31 0.36 2.62
N THR A 381 11.15 0.04 2.07
CA THR A 381 9.93 0.83 2.29
C THR A 381 8.74 -0.09 2.50
N ASP A 382 7.76 0.34 3.28
CA ASP A 382 6.44 -0.28 3.35
C ASP A 382 5.38 0.77 3.72
N ASN A 383 4.11 0.44 3.45
CA ASN A 383 2.97 1.23 3.87
C ASN A 383 2.39 0.66 5.16
N ASP A 384 2.16 1.50 6.15
CA ASP A 384 1.65 1.11 7.46
C ASP A 384 0.59 2.10 7.94
N PHE A 385 0.01 1.85 9.11
CA PHE A 385 -0.97 2.73 9.72
C PHE A 385 -0.71 2.92 11.21
N ILE A 386 -1.23 4.01 11.75
CA ILE A 386 -1.12 4.36 13.15
C ILE A 386 -2.37 5.09 13.64
N ASN A 387 -2.69 4.91 14.92
CA ASN A 387 -3.74 5.67 15.59
C ASN A 387 -3.17 6.92 16.26
N ALA A 388 -3.91 8.01 16.18
CA ALA A 388 -3.57 9.26 16.83
C ALA A 388 -4.83 9.99 17.29
N LYS A 389 -4.68 10.99 18.14
CA LYS A 389 -5.76 11.90 18.52
C LYS A 389 -5.27 13.34 18.56
N ILE A 390 -6.17 14.29 18.39
CA ILE A 390 -5.85 15.71 18.51
C ILE A 390 -5.83 16.08 20.00
N VAL A 391 -4.69 16.61 20.47
CA VAL A 391 -4.49 17.16 21.81
C VAL A 391 -3.85 18.53 21.65
N ASP A 392 -4.50 19.57 22.15
CA ASP A 392 -4.02 20.96 22.09
C ASP A 392 -3.57 21.41 20.69
N GLY A 393 -4.36 21.03 19.67
CA GLY A 393 -4.09 21.38 18.26
C GLY A 393 -3.01 20.54 17.57
N ALA A 394 -2.46 19.53 18.24
CA ALA A 394 -1.45 18.63 17.67
C ALA A 394 -1.92 17.17 17.69
N LEU A 395 -1.53 16.40 16.68
CA LEU A 395 -1.73 14.95 16.72
C LEU A 395 -0.75 14.30 17.72
N LYS A 396 -1.26 13.42 18.57
CA LYS A 396 -0.49 12.58 19.51
C LYS A 396 -0.88 11.12 19.30
N LEU A 397 0.11 10.23 19.32
CA LEU A 397 -0.07 8.81 19.08
C LEU A 397 -0.91 8.17 20.19
N THR A 398 -1.89 7.37 19.79
CA THR A 398 -2.73 6.57 20.68
C THR A 398 -2.63 5.10 20.31
N GLY A 399 -2.75 4.24 21.30
CA GLY A 399 -2.95 2.82 21.04
C GLY A 399 -4.39 2.52 20.65
N ASN A 400 -4.71 1.27 20.36
CA ASN A 400 -6.10 0.83 20.13
C ASN A 400 -6.76 0.26 21.39
N SER A 401 -6.00 0.08 22.49
CA SER A 401 -6.45 -0.54 23.75
C SER A 401 -7.12 -1.92 23.61
N ASN A 402 -7.02 -2.54 22.43
CA ASN A 402 -7.45 -3.90 22.19
C ASN A 402 -6.67 -4.84 23.14
N THR A 403 -7.29 -5.93 23.57
CA THR A 403 -6.66 -7.02 24.34
C THR A 403 -5.76 -7.90 23.48
N TYR A 404 -6.19 -8.22 22.25
CA TYR A 404 -5.47 -9.15 21.36
C TYR A 404 -5.04 -8.49 20.07
N ARG A 405 -3.85 -8.88 19.56
CA ARG A 405 -3.33 -8.41 18.27
C ARG A 405 -4.05 -9.13 17.15
N ALA A 406 -4.81 -8.36 16.38
CA ALA A 406 -5.51 -8.83 15.21
C ALA A 406 -5.48 -7.78 14.09
N ALA A 407 -5.51 -8.26 12.85
CA ALA A 407 -5.68 -7.45 11.66
C ALA A 407 -6.54 -8.20 10.64
N VAL A 408 -7.38 -7.47 9.91
CA VAL A 408 -8.11 -7.97 8.76
C VAL A 408 -7.67 -7.14 7.57
N ARG A 409 -7.08 -7.78 6.56
CA ARG A 409 -6.55 -7.09 5.38
C ARG A 409 -7.08 -7.70 4.09
N PRO A 410 -7.56 -6.89 3.14
CA PRO A 410 -7.82 -7.37 1.80
C PRO A 410 -6.51 -7.82 1.15
N GLN A 411 -6.59 -8.89 0.36
CA GLN A 411 -5.46 -9.43 -0.37
C GLN A 411 -5.83 -9.71 -1.82
N LEU A 412 -4.90 -9.35 -2.69
CA LEU A 412 -4.81 -9.81 -4.07
C LEU A 412 -3.62 -10.75 -4.18
N GLU A 413 -3.84 -11.92 -4.77
CA GLU A 413 -2.82 -12.93 -4.99
C GLU A 413 -2.80 -13.37 -6.46
N LYS A 414 -1.60 -13.51 -7.04
CA LYS A 414 -1.40 -14.28 -8.27
C LYS A 414 -0.46 -15.44 -7.97
N LYS A 415 -0.88 -16.65 -8.29
CA LYS A 415 -0.05 -17.85 -8.19
C LYS A 415 0.38 -18.32 -9.57
N ASP A 416 1.68 -18.40 -9.78
CA ASP A 416 2.30 -18.87 -11.01
C ASP A 416 2.95 -20.24 -10.77
N TYR A 417 2.33 -21.29 -11.31
CA TYR A 417 2.85 -22.65 -11.24
C TYR A 417 3.79 -22.88 -12.41
N LEU A 418 5.10 -22.77 -12.18
CA LEU A 418 6.12 -22.77 -13.23
C LEU A 418 6.04 -24.03 -14.12
N LYS A 419 5.74 -25.18 -13.51
CA LYS A 419 5.59 -26.47 -14.19
C LYS A 419 4.21 -26.71 -14.82
N HIS A 420 3.22 -25.90 -14.45
CA HIS A 420 1.81 -26.07 -14.84
C HIS A 420 1.21 -24.73 -15.25
N GLN A 421 1.60 -24.23 -16.43
CA GLN A 421 1.20 -22.89 -16.89
C GLN A 421 -0.31 -22.71 -17.07
N ASN A 422 -1.04 -23.82 -17.27
CA ASN A 422 -2.50 -23.83 -17.30
C ASN A 422 -3.15 -23.62 -15.92
N LEU A 423 -2.40 -23.81 -14.83
CA LEU A 423 -2.88 -23.65 -13.46
C LEU A 423 -2.54 -22.29 -12.84
N VAL A 424 -2.03 -21.33 -13.63
CA VAL A 424 -1.79 -19.97 -13.15
C VAL A 424 -3.14 -19.30 -12.86
N PHE A 425 -3.30 -18.67 -11.69
CA PHE A 425 -4.56 -18.03 -11.33
C PHE A 425 -4.38 -16.76 -10.50
N HIS A 426 -5.39 -15.88 -10.58
CA HIS A 426 -5.61 -14.80 -9.63
C HIS A 426 -6.58 -15.25 -8.55
N SER A 427 -6.37 -14.79 -7.31
CA SER A 427 -7.31 -14.96 -6.21
C SER A 427 -7.37 -13.68 -5.38
N VAL A 428 -8.55 -13.43 -4.81
CA VAL A 428 -8.80 -12.28 -3.95
C VAL A 428 -9.53 -12.72 -2.69
N GLY A 429 -9.25 -12.06 -1.57
CA GLY A 429 -9.82 -12.45 -0.29
C GLY A 429 -9.42 -11.55 0.87
N TYR A 430 -9.65 -12.05 2.09
CA TYR A 430 -9.22 -11.41 3.33
C TYR A 430 -8.26 -12.30 4.11
N VAL A 431 -7.12 -11.73 4.51
CA VAL A 431 -6.24 -12.33 5.52
C VAL A 431 -6.68 -11.83 6.89
N ILE A 432 -6.99 -12.76 7.79
CA ILE A 432 -7.36 -12.47 9.19
C ILE A 432 -6.19 -12.89 10.08
N SER A 433 -5.24 -11.99 10.28
CA SER A 433 -4.04 -12.28 11.07
C SER A 433 -4.33 -12.08 12.54
N ILE A 434 -4.19 -13.15 13.34
CA ILE A 434 -4.37 -13.13 14.79
C ILE A 434 -3.17 -13.85 15.41
N ASP A 435 -2.48 -13.19 16.34
CA ASP A 435 -1.37 -13.80 17.05
C ASP A 435 -1.87 -14.97 17.92
N ASN A 436 -1.15 -16.09 17.89
CA ASN A 436 -1.38 -17.23 18.76
C ASN A 436 -0.76 -16.96 20.13
N VAL A 437 -1.55 -16.36 21.02
CA VAL A 437 -1.11 -16.03 22.37
C VAL A 437 -1.00 -17.31 23.20
N ARG A 438 0.11 -17.47 23.93
CA ARG A 438 0.44 -18.65 24.73
C ARG A 438 0.62 -18.28 26.20
N ASP A 439 0.36 -19.23 27.09
CA ASP A 439 0.63 -19.10 28.51
C ASP A 439 2.12 -19.35 28.84
N GLY A 440 2.46 -19.37 30.13
CA GLY A 440 3.83 -19.64 30.58
C GLY A 440 4.34 -21.06 30.29
N ASN A 441 3.45 -21.99 29.96
CA ASN A 441 3.79 -23.37 29.56
C ASN A 441 3.91 -23.52 28.04
N GLY A 442 3.58 -22.47 27.28
CA GLY A 442 3.58 -22.49 25.82
C GLY A 442 2.25 -22.96 25.21
N ASP A 443 1.22 -23.19 26.02
CA ASP A 443 -0.09 -23.63 25.55
C ASP A 443 -0.92 -22.45 25.03
N PRO A 444 -1.64 -22.59 23.90
CA PRO A 444 -2.54 -21.54 23.41
C PRO A 444 -3.60 -21.17 24.44
N ILE A 445 -3.74 -19.86 24.71
CA ILE A 445 -4.75 -19.38 25.66
C ILE A 445 -6.13 -19.19 25.02
N LEU A 446 -6.19 -19.16 23.69
CA LEU A 446 -7.40 -19.04 22.90
C LEU A 446 -7.80 -20.42 22.38
N SER A 447 -9.09 -20.75 22.44
CA SER A 447 -9.63 -21.96 21.78
C SER A 447 -10.00 -21.70 20.33
N LYS A 448 -10.63 -20.54 20.06
CA LYS A 448 -10.97 -20.07 18.71
C LYS A 448 -11.19 -18.55 18.70
N VAL A 449 -11.23 -17.99 17.49
CA VAL A 449 -11.77 -16.66 17.22
C VAL A 449 -12.83 -16.79 16.12
N VAL A 450 -13.98 -16.14 16.31
CA VAL A 450 -15.03 -16.06 15.28
C VAL A 450 -15.04 -14.65 14.71
N ALA A 451 -14.84 -14.54 13.40
CA ALA A 451 -14.86 -13.29 12.65
C ALA A 451 -16.14 -13.17 11.83
N THR A 452 -16.84 -12.04 11.96
CA THR A 452 -18.10 -11.73 11.25
C THR A 452 -18.09 -10.29 10.75
N THR A 453 -18.91 -9.98 9.75
CA THR A 453 -19.12 -8.60 9.29
C THR A 453 -20.53 -8.43 8.72
N ALA A 454 -21.14 -7.26 8.95
CA ALA A 454 -22.45 -6.92 8.41
C ALA A 454 -22.43 -6.81 6.86
N SER A 455 -21.27 -6.54 6.26
CA SER A 455 -21.10 -6.50 4.80
C SER A 455 -21.21 -7.89 4.14
N LEU A 456 -21.13 -8.97 4.92
CA LEU A 456 -21.22 -10.36 4.48
C LEU A 456 -22.17 -11.14 5.41
N PRO A 457 -23.49 -10.83 5.38
CA PRO A 457 -24.42 -11.34 6.36
C PRO A 457 -24.49 -12.87 6.35
N GLY A 458 -24.51 -13.47 7.55
CA GLY A 458 -24.58 -14.92 7.74
C GLY A 458 -23.27 -15.67 7.48
N LYS A 459 -22.15 -14.98 7.25
CA LYS A 459 -20.82 -15.61 7.14
C LYS A 459 -20.05 -15.49 8.45
N GLU A 460 -19.63 -16.63 8.97
CA GLU A 460 -18.72 -16.75 10.10
C GLU A 460 -17.43 -17.44 9.65
N LEU A 461 -16.30 -16.82 9.98
CA LEU A 461 -14.98 -17.39 9.76
C LEU A 461 -14.38 -17.76 11.11
N VAL A 462 -14.05 -19.03 11.29
CA VAL A 462 -13.50 -19.53 12.55
C VAL A 462 -12.01 -19.76 12.40
N LEU A 463 -11.25 -19.16 13.31
CA LEU A 463 -9.80 -19.31 13.41
C LEU A 463 -9.44 -20.08 14.68
N VAL A 464 -8.46 -20.99 14.60
CA VAL A 464 -8.02 -21.84 15.73
C VAL A 464 -6.50 -21.89 15.83
N PRO A 465 -5.93 -22.14 17.02
CA PRO A 465 -4.50 -22.38 17.15
C PRO A 465 -4.07 -23.63 16.38
N LYS A 466 -2.83 -23.60 15.87
CA LYS A 466 -2.19 -24.76 15.24
C LYS A 466 -0.76 -24.91 15.73
N THR A 467 -0.38 -26.14 16.06
CA THR A 467 0.96 -26.45 16.55
C THR A 467 2.04 -25.99 15.57
N GLY A 468 3.11 -25.39 16.09
CA GLY A 468 4.21 -24.83 15.30
C GLY A 468 3.94 -23.46 14.69
N LEU A 469 2.74 -22.89 14.84
CA LEU A 469 2.41 -21.55 14.32
C LEU A 469 2.23 -20.54 15.46
N ASN A 470 2.69 -19.32 15.18
CA ASN A 470 2.54 -18.13 16.03
C ASN A 470 1.32 -17.28 15.66
N THR A 471 0.51 -17.74 14.71
CA THR A 471 -0.77 -17.16 14.32
C THR A 471 -1.84 -18.24 14.29
N LEU A 472 -3.10 -17.84 14.48
CA LEU A 472 -4.24 -18.74 14.28
C LEU A 472 -4.46 -18.99 12.77
N VAL A 473 -5.11 -20.09 12.44
CA VAL A 473 -5.45 -20.48 11.06
C VAL A 473 -6.94 -20.73 10.91
N LEU A 474 -7.47 -20.56 9.71
CA LEU A 474 -8.88 -20.82 9.42
C LEU A 474 -9.22 -22.31 9.45
N THR A 475 -10.50 -22.60 9.62
CA THR A 475 -11.09 -23.94 9.52
C THR A 475 -12.11 -23.98 8.38
N PRO A 476 -12.28 -25.09 7.65
CA PRO A 476 -13.31 -25.22 6.62
C PRO A 476 -14.73 -25.37 7.21
N ASP A 477 -14.86 -25.95 8.41
CA ASP A 477 -16.15 -26.37 9.00
C ASP A 477 -16.43 -25.76 10.38
N GLY A 478 -15.57 -24.87 10.87
CA GLY A 478 -15.71 -24.25 12.18
C GLY A 478 -15.15 -25.05 13.36
N THR A 479 -14.51 -26.20 13.11
CA THR A 479 -14.03 -27.09 14.18
C THR A 479 -12.51 -27.05 14.36
N ALA A 480 -12.02 -27.24 15.59
CA ALA A 480 -10.58 -27.22 15.87
C ALA A 480 -9.79 -28.36 15.21
N GLY A 481 -10.46 -29.48 14.90
CA GLY A 481 -9.83 -30.65 14.27
C GLY A 481 -9.49 -30.48 12.80
N SER A 482 -10.01 -29.44 12.14
CA SER A 482 -9.92 -29.23 10.68
C SER A 482 -9.01 -28.05 10.30
N ALA A 483 -8.10 -27.64 11.20
CA ALA A 483 -7.23 -26.48 11.03
C ALA A 483 -6.42 -26.49 9.72
N LEU A 484 -6.63 -25.46 8.88
CA LEU A 484 -5.97 -25.26 7.59
C LEU A 484 -4.54 -24.73 7.76
N ASN A 485 -3.89 -24.34 6.66
CA ASN A 485 -2.50 -23.87 6.69
C ASN A 485 -2.36 -22.34 6.68
N SER A 486 -3.47 -21.62 6.61
CA SER A 486 -3.48 -20.19 6.40
C SER A 486 -4.67 -19.54 7.11
N ALA A 487 -4.53 -18.25 7.40
CA ALA A 487 -5.61 -17.38 7.85
C ALA A 487 -6.24 -16.56 6.70
N LEU A 488 -5.89 -16.89 5.45
CA LEU A 488 -6.48 -16.31 4.26
C LEU A 488 -7.75 -17.05 3.86
N TRP A 489 -8.85 -16.30 3.76
CA TRP A 489 -10.06 -16.74 3.11
C TRP A 489 -10.09 -16.21 1.67
N ARG A 490 -9.98 -17.11 0.69
CA ARG A 490 -10.10 -16.78 -0.73
C ARG A 490 -11.57 -16.73 -1.12
N MET A 491 -12.07 -15.52 -1.36
CA MET A 491 -13.46 -15.30 -1.71
C MET A 491 -13.74 -15.65 -3.17
N SER A 492 -12.75 -15.45 -4.04
CA SER A 492 -12.84 -15.81 -5.45
C SER A 492 -11.45 -16.15 -6.01
N ALA A 493 -11.44 -16.96 -7.07
CA ALA A 493 -10.23 -17.30 -7.81
C ALA A 493 -10.58 -17.60 -9.28
N ARG A 494 -9.71 -17.21 -10.21
CA ARG A 494 -9.89 -17.40 -11.65
C ARG A 494 -8.56 -17.73 -12.30
N TYR A 495 -8.54 -18.81 -13.08
CA TYR A 495 -7.40 -19.14 -13.92
C TYR A 495 -7.11 -18.02 -14.91
N LEU A 496 -5.84 -17.81 -15.21
CA LEU A 496 -5.41 -16.86 -16.22
C LEU A 496 -5.79 -17.34 -17.62
N ASP A 497 -5.69 -18.65 -17.85
CA ASP A 497 -6.20 -19.29 -19.06
C ASP A 497 -7.71 -19.53 -18.93
N PRO A 498 -8.57 -18.83 -19.70
CA PRO A 498 -10.01 -19.03 -19.64
C PRO A 498 -10.47 -20.40 -20.18
N ALA A 499 -9.61 -21.13 -20.90
CA ALA A 499 -9.90 -22.49 -21.36
C ALA A 499 -9.66 -23.55 -20.26
N GLN A 500 -8.96 -23.21 -19.18
CA GLN A 500 -8.71 -24.12 -18.07
C GLN A 500 -10.03 -24.41 -17.33
N THR A 501 -10.38 -25.69 -17.25
CA THR A 501 -11.57 -26.17 -16.52
C THR A 501 -11.26 -26.43 -15.04
N GLY A 502 -12.32 -26.54 -14.23
CA GLY A 502 -12.24 -26.75 -12.78
C GLY A 502 -11.99 -25.47 -12.00
N SER A 503 -11.57 -25.61 -10.75
CA SER A 503 -11.31 -24.50 -9.81
C SER A 503 -9.95 -24.68 -9.14
N PRO A 504 -9.21 -23.59 -8.83
CA PRO A 504 -8.03 -23.67 -7.98
C PRO A 504 -8.26 -24.39 -6.64
N SER A 505 -9.48 -24.35 -6.11
CA SER A 505 -9.86 -25.07 -4.89
C SER A 505 -9.74 -26.60 -4.99
N ASP A 506 -9.76 -27.15 -6.21
CA ASP A 506 -9.76 -28.60 -6.45
C ASP A 506 -8.42 -29.26 -6.08
N PHE A 507 -7.34 -28.49 -6.11
CA PHE A 507 -5.99 -28.96 -5.76
C PHE A 507 -5.33 -28.18 -4.62
N GLU A 508 -5.80 -26.97 -4.28
CA GLU A 508 -5.37 -26.23 -3.08
C GLU A 508 -6.23 -26.54 -1.84
N ASN A 509 -6.51 -27.82 -1.59
CA ASN A 509 -7.45 -28.28 -0.56
C ASN A 509 -7.09 -27.92 0.91
N ALA A 510 -5.87 -27.45 1.17
CA ALA A 510 -5.43 -27.05 2.49
C ALA A 510 -5.56 -25.54 2.77
N ASN A 511 -6.26 -24.84 1.88
CA ASN A 511 -6.60 -23.43 1.92
C ASN A 511 -8.12 -23.23 1.93
N LEU A 512 -8.62 -22.15 2.54
CA LEU A 512 -10.04 -21.87 2.56
C LEU A 512 -10.46 -21.10 1.31
N PHE A 513 -11.38 -21.69 0.54
CA PHE A 513 -12.09 -21.03 -0.56
C PHE A 513 -13.56 -20.85 -0.20
N ALA A 514 -14.16 -19.74 -0.61
CA ALA A 514 -15.61 -19.58 -0.53
C ALA A 514 -16.31 -20.60 -1.45
N THR A 515 -17.40 -21.18 -0.96
CA THR A 515 -18.25 -22.08 -1.73
C THR A 515 -19.72 -21.68 -1.54
N PRO A 516 -20.42 -21.22 -2.61
CA PRO A 516 -19.87 -20.87 -3.93
C PRO A 516 -18.86 -19.69 -3.86
N PRO A 517 -17.99 -19.53 -4.87
CA PRO A 517 -17.12 -18.35 -4.97
C PRO A 517 -17.94 -17.08 -5.18
N TYR A 518 -17.43 -15.96 -4.69
CA TYR A 518 -18.04 -14.64 -4.86
C TYR A 518 -17.83 -14.12 -6.29
N THR A 519 -18.87 -13.50 -6.85
CA THR A 519 -18.80 -12.83 -8.16
C THR A 519 -18.17 -11.44 -8.03
N ASP A 520 -17.67 -10.89 -9.14
CA ASP A 520 -17.13 -9.52 -9.19
C ASP A 520 -18.18 -8.48 -8.75
N GLU A 521 -19.47 -8.70 -9.07
CA GLU A 521 -20.56 -7.83 -8.62
C GLU A 521 -20.73 -7.87 -7.09
N GLN A 522 -20.67 -9.06 -6.49
CA GLN A 522 -20.79 -9.21 -5.03
C GLN A 522 -19.58 -8.61 -4.31
N LEU A 523 -18.37 -8.83 -4.83
CA LEU A 523 -17.14 -8.25 -4.29
C LEU A 523 -17.15 -6.72 -4.43
N GLY A 524 -17.61 -6.21 -5.58
CA GLY A 524 -17.69 -4.79 -5.88
C GLY A 524 -18.57 -4.02 -4.89
N LYS A 525 -19.63 -4.66 -4.36
CA LYS A 525 -20.59 -4.08 -3.39
C LYS A 525 -20.08 -4.00 -1.95
N ILE A 526 -18.93 -4.57 -1.62
CA ILE A 526 -18.34 -4.47 -0.28
C ILE A 526 -17.79 -3.06 -0.09
N ALA A 527 -18.04 -2.43 1.07
CA ALA A 527 -17.53 -1.10 1.36
C ALA A 527 -16.04 -1.11 1.74
N ASP A 528 -15.31 -0.07 1.39
CA ASP A 528 -13.87 0.05 1.65
C ASP A 528 -13.53 -0.04 3.15
N GLN A 529 -14.35 0.60 3.96
CA GLN A 529 -14.20 0.66 5.41
C GLN A 529 -15.12 -0.35 6.11
N THR A 530 -15.13 -1.59 5.61
CA THR A 530 -15.85 -2.72 6.22
C THR A 530 -15.40 -2.93 7.67
N VAL A 531 -16.37 -3.12 8.56
CA VAL A 531 -16.13 -3.41 9.97
C VAL A 531 -16.26 -4.90 10.24
N TRP A 532 -15.22 -5.48 10.82
CA TRP A 532 -15.14 -6.87 11.24
C TRP A 532 -15.24 -6.97 12.76
N LYS A 533 -16.21 -7.74 13.24
CA LYS A 533 -16.31 -8.14 14.65
C LYS A 533 -15.51 -9.42 14.84
N LEU A 534 -14.57 -9.41 15.78
CA LEU A 534 -13.76 -10.55 16.19
C LEU A 534 -14.11 -10.93 17.64
N GLU A 535 -14.67 -12.12 17.83
CA GLU A 535 -14.97 -12.65 19.16
C GLU A 535 -13.96 -13.73 19.55
N PHE A 536 -13.22 -13.50 20.63
CA PHE A 536 -12.10 -14.31 21.11
C PHE A 536 -12.58 -15.22 22.24
N PHE A 537 -12.52 -16.53 22.01
CA PHE A 537 -12.95 -17.54 22.95
C PHE A 537 -11.76 -18.08 23.73
N ARG A 538 -11.92 -18.14 25.05
CA ARG A 538 -10.88 -18.58 25.99
C ARG A 538 -10.81 -20.10 26.03
N ALA A 539 -9.61 -20.66 26.13
CA ALA A 539 -9.41 -22.10 26.23
C ALA A 539 -9.86 -22.67 27.59
N ASP A 540 -9.82 -21.83 28.64
CA ASP A 540 -10.22 -22.20 30.01
C ASP A 540 -11.74 -22.32 30.22
N GLY A 541 -12.56 -21.85 29.27
CA GLY A 541 -14.03 -21.85 29.34
C GLY A 541 -14.65 -21.05 30.50
N THR A 542 -13.85 -20.33 31.28
CA THR A 542 -14.26 -19.63 32.50
C THR A 542 -13.99 -18.13 32.43
N THR A 543 -12.96 -17.73 31.69
CA THR A 543 -12.68 -16.33 31.39
C THR A 543 -13.68 -15.84 30.32
N PRO A 544 -14.35 -14.69 30.51
CA PRO A 544 -15.27 -14.14 29.51
C PRO A 544 -14.61 -13.93 28.15
N ASN A 545 -15.39 -14.11 27.09
CA ASN A 545 -14.96 -13.80 25.73
C ASN A 545 -14.67 -12.30 25.58
N VAL A 546 -13.68 -11.98 24.74
CA VAL A 546 -13.39 -10.59 24.36
C VAL A 546 -13.97 -10.35 22.97
N VAL A 547 -14.61 -9.20 22.76
CA VAL A 547 -15.04 -8.74 21.43
C VAL A 547 -14.23 -7.52 21.06
N GLN A 548 -13.69 -7.49 19.83
CA GLN A 548 -12.95 -6.36 19.30
C GLN A 548 -13.36 -6.12 17.84
N TYR A 549 -13.21 -4.89 17.38
CA TYR A 549 -13.57 -4.50 16.03
C TYR A 549 -12.33 -4.12 15.22
N VAL A 550 -12.35 -4.44 13.92
CA VAL A 550 -11.33 -4.04 12.96
C VAL A 550 -12.02 -3.40 11.77
N ARG A 551 -11.68 -2.15 11.46
CA ARG A 551 -12.15 -1.44 10.27
C ARG A 551 -11.07 -1.47 9.19
N THR A 552 -11.42 -1.93 7.99
CA THR A 552 -10.50 -1.97 6.85
C THR A 552 -10.29 -0.58 6.25
N PHE A 553 -9.23 -0.40 5.46
CA PHE A 553 -8.97 0.83 4.70
C PHE A 553 -9.46 0.73 3.25
N SER A 554 -9.53 -0.49 2.71
CA SER A 554 -10.05 -0.80 1.39
C SER A 554 -10.81 -2.12 1.46
N ARG A 555 -11.73 -2.34 0.53
CA ARG A 555 -12.31 -3.66 0.33
C ARG A 555 -11.33 -4.55 -0.43
N VAL A 556 -11.63 -5.84 -0.42
CA VAL A 556 -11.03 -6.81 -1.34
C VAL A 556 -11.27 -6.36 -2.80
N PRO A 557 -10.25 -6.41 -3.68
CA PRO A 557 -10.49 -6.13 -5.09
C PRO A 557 -11.39 -7.19 -5.72
N THR A 558 -12.09 -6.84 -6.80
CA THR A 558 -12.74 -7.85 -7.65
C THR A 558 -11.67 -8.63 -8.41
N ILE A 559 -12.00 -9.81 -8.95
CA ILE A 559 -11.09 -10.57 -9.80
C ILE A 559 -10.80 -9.80 -11.09
N ALA A 560 -11.80 -9.11 -11.65
CA ALA A 560 -11.61 -8.25 -12.83
C ALA A 560 -10.62 -7.10 -12.55
N GLU A 561 -10.74 -6.40 -11.42
CA GLU A 561 -9.74 -5.41 -10.95
C GLU A 561 -8.36 -6.05 -10.74
N ALA A 562 -8.33 -7.25 -10.17
CA ALA A 562 -7.09 -7.95 -9.88
C ALA A 562 -6.30 -8.32 -11.13
N VAL A 563 -6.98 -8.62 -12.23
CA VAL A 563 -6.34 -8.90 -13.53
C VAL A 563 -5.80 -7.62 -14.18
N GLN A 564 -6.38 -6.45 -13.92
CA GLN A 564 -5.85 -5.19 -14.41
C GLN A 564 -4.59 -4.75 -13.65
N THR A 565 -4.31 -5.32 -12.48
CA THR A 565 -3.17 -4.94 -11.64
C THR A 565 -1.89 -5.68 -12.09
N PRO A 566 -0.90 -4.98 -12.67
CA PRO A 566 0.38 -5.60 -13.01
C PRO A 566 1.09 -6.02 -11.73
N LEU A 567 1.80 -7.16 -11.77
CA LEU A 567 2.53 -7.69 -10.63
C LEU A 567 3.99 -7.94 -11.02
N VAL A 568 4.85 -8.03 -10.02
CA VAL A 568 6.22 -8.51 -10.20
C VAL A 568 6.23 -9.84 -10.96
N GLU A 569 7.16 -9.97 -11.91
CA GLU A 569 7.36 -11.19 -12.70
C GLU A 569 8.81 -11.64 -12.59
N LEU A 570 9.08 -12.94 -12.77
CA LEU A 570 10.45 -13.43 -12.85
C LEU A 570 11.14 -12.84 -14.07
N ALA A 571 12.42 -12.53 -13.93
CA ALA A 571 13.25 -12.28 -15.09
C ALA A 571 13.25 -13.54 -15.99
N PRO A 572 13.20 -13.41 -17.32
CA PRO A 572 13.13 -14.57 -18.21
C PRO A 572 14.25 -15.60 -17.99
N ALA A 573 15.47 -15.13 -17.67
CA ALA A 573 16.61 -16.00 -17.35
C ALA A 573 16.37 -16.84 -16.08
N LEU A 574 16.06 -16.18 -14.95
CA LEU A 574 15.80 -16.89 -13.70
C LEU A 574 14.59 -17.84 -13.81
N ARG A 575 13.56 -17.47 -14.58
CA ARG A 575 12.42 -18.35 -14.83
C ARG A 575 12.86 -19.67 -15.47
N ALA A 576 13.72 -19.61 -16.48
CA ALA A 576 14.23 -20.79 -17.17
C ALA A 576 15.11 -21.66 -16.25
N GLU A 577 15.95 -21.03 -15.43
CA GLU A 577 16.81 -21.69 -14.45
C GLU A 577 16.00 -22.43 -13.38
N LEU A 578 15.05 -21.76 -12.71
CA LEU A 578 14.17 -22.36 -11.71
C LEU A 578 13.33 -23.51 -12.28
N LEU A 579 12.87 -23.36 -13.52
CA LEU A 579 12.15 -24.42 -14.21
C LEU A 579 13.05 -25.64 -14.41
N ALA A 580 14.25 -25.45 -14.97
CA ALA A 580 15.22 -26.52 -15.23
C ALA A 580 15.64 -27.25 -13.95
N GLU A 581 15.90 -26.51 -12.86
CA GLU A 581 16.29 -27.07 -11.57
C GLU A 581 15.18 -27.92 -10.94
N SER A 582 13.93 -27.46 -11.05
CA SER A 582 12.80 -28.13 -10.42
C SER A 582 12.16 -29.25 -11.25
N GLN A 583 12.42 -29.34 -12.57
CA GLN A 583 11.73 -30.26 -13.50
C GLN A 583 11.53 -31.70 -12.97
N ASN A 584 12.57 -32.27 -12.35
CA ASN A 584 12.58 -33.70 -11.98
C ASN A 584 12.19 -33.98 -10.52
N THR A 585 11.74 -32.98 -9.78
CA THR A 585 11.45 -33.09 -8.35
C THR A 585 10.04 -32.60 -8.03
N ALA A 586 9.16 -33.51 -7.60
CA ALA A 586 7.77 -33.16 -7.30
C ALA A 586 7.64 -32.11 -6.19
N ARG A 587 8.60 -32.05 -5.25
CA ARG A 587 8.58 -31.15 -4.10
C ARG A 587 9.12 -29.74 -4.37
N GLY A 588 9.62 -29.48 -5.57
CA GLY A 588 10.36 -28.25 -5.89
C GLY A 588 11.87 -28.41 -5.77
N ILE A 589 12.59 -27.36 -5.43
CA ILE A 589 14.06 -27.37 -5.37
C ILE A 589 14.50 -28.13 -4.12
N VAL A 590 15.49 -29.02 -4.22
CA VAL A 590 15.99 -29.82 -3.09
C VAL A 590 17.47 -29.56 -2.88
N PHE A 591 17.85 -29.13 -1.68
CA PHE A 591 19.24 -28.82 -1.36
C PHE A 591 20.12 -30.08 -1.34
N GLY A 592 21.27 -30.00 -2.00
CA GLY A 592 22.31 -31.03 -1.97
C GLY A 592 23.11 -31.03 -0.65
N ALA A 593 24.15 -31.86 -0.62
CA ALA A 593 25.13 -31.80 0.46
C ALA A 593 25.91 -30.47 0.37
N PRO A 594 25.93 -29.64 1.43
CA PRO A 594 26.66 -28.37 1.38
C PRO A 594 28.17 -28.60 1.39
N THR A 595 28.94 -27.68 0.81
CA THR A 595 30.40 -27.64 0.93
C THR A 595 30.86 -26.28 1.49
N PRO A 596 32.05 -26.14 2.08
CA PRO A 596 32.53 -24.84 2.56
C PRO A 596 32.58 -23.77 1.45
N SER A 597 32.86 -24.20 0.22
CA SER A 597 32.81 -23.35 -0.97
C SER A 597 31.40 -23.17 -1.54
N GLU A 598 30.38 -23.91 -1.09
CA GLU A 598 29.00 -23.86 -1.58
C GLU A 598 28.03 -24.04 -0.42
N PRO A 599 27.83 -23.01 0.40
CA PRO A 599 26.81 -23.09 1.43
C PRO A 599 25.43 -23.13 0.79
N ASN A 600 24.53 -23.93 1.36
CA ASN A 600 23.13 -23.99 0.94
C ASN A 600 22.41 -22.72 1.38
N ASN A 601 22.42 -21.68 0.54
CA ASN A 601 21.66 -20.45 0.73
C ASN A 601 20.75 -20.22 -0.47
N VAL A 602 19.68 -19.44 -0.29
CA VAL A 602 18.89 -18.98 -1.44
C VAL A 602 19.53 -17.71 -1.98
N ASP A 603 20.16 -17.82 -3.14
CA ASP A 603 20.48 -16.69 -4.00
C ASP A 603 19.39 -16.59 -5.07
N PHE A 604 18.59 -15.53 -5.01
CA PHE A 604 17.51 -15.28 -5.95
C PHE A 604 17.95 -14.21 -6.96
N SER A 605 18.88 -14.62 -7.83
CA SER A 605 19.41 -13.87 -8.98
C SER A 605 19.56 -14.82 -10.16
N ALA A 606 19.55 -14.29 -11.38
CA ALA A 606 19.87 -15.09 -12.57
C ALA A 606 21.40 -15.24 -12.73
N ASP A 607 21.83 -16.28 -13.47
CA ASP A 607 23.24 -16.58 -13.70
C ASP A 607 24.03 -15.34 -14.17
N GLY A 608 25.18 -15.10 -13.52
CA GLY A 608 25.99 -13.91 -13.77
C GLY A 608 25.61 -12.68 -12.95
N ASP A 609 24.95 -12.89 -11.80
CA ASP A 609 24.53 -11.83 -10.86
C ASP A 609 23.49 -10.86 -11.47
N LEU A 610 22.70 -11.39 -12.41
CA LEU A 610 21.65 -10.68 -13.14
C LEU A 610 20.36 -10.60 -12.30
N ASP A 611 19.45 -9.73 -12.73
CA ASP A 611 18.16 -9.55 -12.08
C ASP A 611 17.37 -10.87 -12.01
N GLY A 612 16.87 -11.21 -10.83
CA GLY A 612 15.96 -12.34 -10.61
C GLY A 612 14.49 -12.01 -10.90
N TRP A 613 14.10 -10.74 -10.79
CA TRP A 613 12.75 -10.30 -11.11
C TRP A 613 12.70 -8.96 -11.83
N VAL A 614 11.58 -8.69 -12.47
CA VAL A 614 11.23 -7.40 -13.08
C VAL A 614 9.99 -6.84 -12.40
N VAL A 615 9.89 -5.51 -12.34
CA VAL A 615 8.69 -4.80 -11.88
C VAL A 615 8.09 -4.11 -13.10
N PRO A 616 7.02 -4.65 -13.72
CA PRO A 616 6.35 -4.02 -14.85
C PRO A 616 5.84 -2.61 -14.50
N ASN A 617 5.64 -1.78 -15.53
CA ASN A 617 5.05 -0.46 -15.32
C ASN A 617 3.66 -0.59 -14.66
N GLY A 618 3.40 0.23 -13.64
CA GLY A 618 2.17 0.16 -12.84
C GLY A 618 2.13 -0.94 -11.78
N ALA A 619 3.09 -1.88 -11.75
CA ALA A 619 3.19 -2.85 -10.66
C ALA A 619 3.77 -2.19 -9.40
N LEU A 620 3.26 -2.59 -8.23
CA LEU A 620 3.94 -2.30 -6.98
C LEU A 620 5.26 -3.07 -6.92
N ALA A 621 6.34 -2.37 -6.62
CA ALA A 621 7.60 -3.03 -6.29
C ALA A 621 7.43 -3.83 -4.98
N PRO A 622 7.97 -5.06 -4.90
CA PRO A 622 7.92 -5.84 -3.68
C PRO A 622 8.69 -5.13 -2.56
N THR A 623 8.15 -5.24 -1.34
CA THR A 623 8.77 -4.74 -0.10
C THR A 623 9.27 -5.90 0.75
N SER A 624 8.85 -7.13 0.45
CA SER A 624 9.40 -8.35 1.02
C SER A 624 9.49 -9.48 0.00
N PHE A 625 10.46 -10.36 0.25
CA PHE A 625 10.67 -11.60 -0.48
C PHE A 625 10.75 -12.75 0.52
N GLY A 626 9.97 -13.80 0.29
CA GLY A 626 9.90 -14.96 1.16
C GLY A 626 10.08 -16.27 0.42
N VAL A 627 10.63 -17.26 1.12
CA VAL A 627 10.83 -18.62 0.65
C VAL A 627 10.09 -19.58 1.57
N PHE A 628 9.41 -20.57 1.00
CA PHE A 628 8.63 -21.56 1.75
C PHE A 628 9.05 -22.95 1.35
N GLY A 629 9.13 -23.84 2.33
CA GLY A 629 9.72 -25.14 2.12
C GLY A 629 9.40 -26.16 3.19
N ARG A 630 10.12 -27.29 3.12
CA ARG A 630 10.08 -28.36 4.11
C ARG A 630 11.49 -28.77 4.51
N ALA A 631 11.66 -29.03 5.80
CA ALA A 631 12.83 -29.70 6.35
C ALA A 631 13.07 -31.06 5.66
N PRO A 632 14.26 -31.66 5.81
CA PRO A 632 14.57 -32.95 5.19
C PRO A 632 13.56 -34.05 5.52
N GLY A 633 13.30 -34.91 4.54
CA GLY A 633 12.51 -36.14 4.69
C GLY A 633 11.06 -36.08 4.19
N PRO A 634 10.38 -37.24 4.07
CA PRO A 634 9.07 -37.34 3.44
C PRO A 634 7.98 -36.48 4.10
N SER A 635 8.05 -36.31 5.42
CA SER A 635 7.09 -35.54 6.22
C SER A 635 7.76 -34.39 6.96
N GLY A 636 8.85 -33.85 6.40
CA GLY A 636 9.60 -32.75 7.01
C GLY A 636 8.69 -31.57 7.38
N ALA A 637 8.99 -30.97 8.54
CA ALA A 637 8.30 -29.80 9.06
C ALA A 637 8.35 -28.66 8.03
N ARG A 638 7.28 -27.89 7.95
CA ARG A 638 7.24 -26.72 7.06
C ARG A 638 8.03 -25.58 7.67
N PHE A 639 8.69 -24.81 6.83
CA PHE A 639 9.34 -23.57 7.22
C PHE A 639 9.03 -22.46 6.23
N SER A 640 9.27 -21.24 6.68
CA SER A 640 9.25 -20.04 5.84
C SER A 640 10.29 -19.06 6.33
N GLU A 641 11.06 -18.50 5.42
CA GLU A 641 11.97 -17.38 5.69
C GLU A 641 11.51 -16.17 4.90
N THR A 642 11.68 -14.96 5.43
CA THR A 642 11.28 -13.73 4.73
C THR A 642 12.27 -12.62 5.03
N VAL A 643 12.66 -11.90 3.99
CA VAL A 643 13.50 -10.71 4.07
C VAL A 643 12.75 -9.50 3.54
N THR A 644 13.00 -8.34 4.13
CA THR A 644 12.57 -7.06 3.57
C THR A 644 13.50 -6.67 2.43
N VAL A 645 12.96 -6.12 1.36
CA VAL A 645 13.72 -5.66 0.20
C VAL A 645 13.35 -4.23 -0.17
N ARG A 646 14.33 -3.47 -0.69
CA ARG A 646 14.10 -2.12 -1.22
C ARG A 646 13.31 -2.20 -2.51
N SER A 647 12.48 -1.20 -2.77
CA SER A 647 11.62 -1.15 -3.98
C SER A 647 12.42 -1.19 -5.30
N THR A 648 13.70 -0.80 -5.26
CA THR A 648 14.63 -0.86 -6.39
C THR A 648 15.40 -2.17 -6.49
N ALA A 649 15.28 -3.10 -5.53
CA ALA A 649 15.94 -4.38 -5.58
C ALA A 649 15.38 -5.23 -6.72
N ARG A 650 16.25 -6.01 -7.35
CA ARG A 650 15.91 -6.97 -8.41
C ARG A 650 16.50 -8.36 -8.18
N LYS A 651 17.15 -8.56 -7.02
CA LYS A 651 17.71 -9.83 -6.53
C LYS A 651 17.73 -9.85 -5.00
N ALA A 652 17.77 -11.03 -4.39
CA ALA A 652 17.76 -11.19 -2.93
C ALA A 652 18.56 -12.41 -2.47
N MET A 653 19.19 -12.30 -1.30
CA MET A 653 19.76 -13.43 -0.57
C MET A 653 18.86 -13.77 0.62
N VAL A 654 18.54 -15.04 0.83
CA VAL A 654 17.82 -15.51 2.01
C VAL A 654 18.60 -16.61 2.70
N TYR A 655 19.09 -16.29 3.90
CA TYR A 655 19.80 -17.21 4.77
C TYR A 655 18.81 -18.00 5.62
N CYS A 656 19.18 -19.23 5.98
CA CYS A 656 18.38 -20.06 6.87
C CYS A 656 18.39 -19.48 8.29
N GLN A 657 17.26 -19.43 9.00
CA GLN A 657 17.19 -19.00 10.39
C GLN A 657 16.52 -20.08 11.26
N PRO A 658 17.26 -20.76 12.16
CA PRO A 658 16.67 -21.83 12.96
C PRO A 658 15.67 -21.30 13.99
N VAL A 659 14.51 -21.95 14.06
CA VAL A 659 13.47 -21.69 15.05
C VAL A 659 13.58 -22.70 16.20
N GLY A 660 14.60 -22.50 17.03
CA GLY A 660 14.86 -23.34 18.21
C GLY A 660 15.68 -24.61 17.93
N GLY A 661 16.02 -25.35 18.99
CA GLY A 661 16.98 -26.45 18.93
C GLY A 661 16.52 -27.73 18.23
N SER A 662 15.23 -27.86 17.90
CA SER A 662 14.65 -29.00 17.17
C SER A 662 14.40 -28.69 15.69
N ASP A 663 14.81 -27.52 15.23
CA ASP A 663 14.70 -27.12 13.84
C ASP A 663 15.67 -27.94 12.98
N ALA A 664 15.14 -28.64 11.98
CA ALA A 664 15.90 -29.50 11.08
C ALA A 664 16.04 -28.93 9.66
N HIS A 665 15.44 -27.77 9.33
CA HIS A 665 15.62 -27.16 8.01
C HIS A 665 16.92 -26.35 7.92
N CYS A 666 17.50 -25.94 9.05
CA CYS A 666 18.80 -25.30 9.10
C CYS A 666 19.88 -26.22 9.69
N VAL A 667 21.11 -26.05 9.22
CA VAL A 667 22.32 -26.61 9.83
C VAL A 667 23.37 -25.52 10.00
N PRO A 668 24.25 -25.62 11.00
CA PRO A 668 25.37 -24.67 11.14
C PRO A 668 26.23 -24.64 9.88
N ALA A 669 26.70 -23.44 9.55
CA ALA A 669 27.76 -23.19 8.57
C ALA A 669 28.97 -22.55 9.30
N ASP A 670 30.03 -22.25 8.55
CA ASP A 670 31.22 -21.59 9.12
C ASP A 670 30.87 -20.18 9.66
N ASN A 671 31.69 -19.68 10.60
CA ASN A 671 31.59 -18.33 11.17
C ASN A 671 30.24 -17.99 11.85
N ASN A 672 29.67 -18.92 12.64
CA ASN A 672 28.39 -18.74 13.35
C ASN A 672 27.21 -18.40 12.41
N SER A 673 27.26 -18.84 11.15
CA SER A 673 26.16 -18.68 10.20
C SER A 673 25.33 -19.96 10.08
N TRP A 674 24.19 -19.88 9.41
CA TRP A 674 23.28 -20.99 9.18
C TRP A 674 22.98 -21.12 7.69
N GLN A 675 22.79 -22.35 7.24
CA GLN A 675 22.47 -22.71 5.87
C GLN A 675 21.36 -23.76 5.85
N TYR A 676 20.70 -23.95 4.71
CA TYR A 676 19.66 -24.97 4.58
C TYR A 676 20.25 -26.38 4.63
N ALA A 677 19.59 -27.26 5.37
CA ALA A 677 19.99 -28.64 5.53
C ALA A 677 19.93 -29.40 4.19
N GLN A 678 20.85 -30.35 4.00
CA GLN A 678 20.77 -31.30 2.89
C GLN A 678 19.41 -32.02 2.90
N GLY A 679 18.75 -32.06 1.75
CA GLY A 679 17.43 -32.68 1.59
C GLY A 679 16.26 -31.80 2.03
N ALA A 680 16.52 -30.62 2.59
CA ALA A 680 15.49 -29.60 2.72
C ALA A 680 15.04 -29.18 1.31
N SER A 681 13.79 -28.75 1.18
CA SER A 681 13.21 -28.41 -0.12
C SER A 681 12.48 -27.08 -0.10
N LEU A 682 12.52 -26.35 -1.21
CA LEU A 682 11.78 -25.12 -1.45
C LEU A 682 10.66 -25.38 -2.46
N SER A 683 9.44 -25.00 -2.09
CA SER A 683 8.26 -25.16 -2.93
C SER A 683 7.79 -23.83 -3.52
N THR A 684 7.99 -22.72 -2.81
CA THR A 684 7.35 -21.46 -3.16
C THR A 684 8.29 -20.28 -2.90
N PHE A 685 8.35 -19.38 -3.87
CA PHE A 685 8.90 -18.04 -3.72
C PHE A 685 7.75 -17.04 -3.69
N SER A 686 7.73 -16.13 -2.73
CA SER A 686 6.64 -15.18 -2.51
C SER A 686 7.18 -13.77 -2.48
N PHE A 687 6.58 -12.90 -3.29
CA PHE A 687 6.78 -11.47 -3.24
C PHE A 687 5.55 -10.84 -2.62
N THR A 688 5.76 -9.89 -1.71
CA THR A 688 4.66 -9.11 -1.13
C THR A 688 4.97 -7.63 -1.24
N ALA A 689 3.95 -6.86 -1.59
CA ALA A 689 3.89 -5.41 -1.46
C ALA A 689 2.59 -5.03 -0.74
N ARG A 690 2.48 -3.79 -0.27
CA ARG A 690 1.24 -3.26 0.30
C ARG A 690 0.90 -1.92 -0.32
N THR A 691 -0.36 -1.73 -0.70
CA THR A 691 -0.85 -0.42 -1.16
C THR A 691 -0.91 0.56 0.02
N ALA A 692 -0.97 1.87 -0.26
CA ALA A 692 -1.16 2.90 0.78
C ALA A 692 -2.40 2.63 1.66
N ARG A 693 -3.48 2.11 1.06
CA ARG A 693 -4.73 1.73 1.75
C ARG A 693 -4.78 0.27 2.18
N GLN A 694 -3.62 -0.29 2.52
CA GLN A 694 -3.47 -1.57 3.23
C GLN A 694 -4.04 -2.81 2.50
N VAL A 695 -4.02 -2.81 1.16
CA VAL A 695 -4.25 -4.03 0.37
C VAL A 695 -2.93 -4.77 0.21
N ASP A 696 -2.86 -6.00 0.71
CA ASP A 696 -1.70 -6.85 0.52
C ASP A 696 -1.70 -7.40 -0.92
N VAL A 697 -0.62 -7.17 -1.65
CA VAL A 697 -0.42 -7.63 -3.02
C VAL A 697 0.63 -8.72 -3.00
N ARG A 698 0.23 -9.95 -3.36
CA ARG A 698 1.09 -11.13 -3.28
C ARG A 698 1.25 -11.78 -4.65
N LYS A 699 2.50 -12.08 -5.02
CA LYS A 699 2.83 -12.91 -6.17
C LYS A 699 3.61 -14.12 -5.68
N ASN A 700 3.11 -15.32 -5.96
CA ASN A 700 3.83 -16.55 -5.66
C ASN A 700 4.29 -17.21 -6.96
N PHE A 701 5.51 -17.74 -6.93
CA PHE A 701 6.05 -18.65 -7.92
C PHE A 701 6.19 -20.02 -7.28
N GLU A 702 5.35 -20.96 -7.73
CA GLU A 702 5.24 -22.31 -7.23
C GLU A 702 6.12 -23.22 -8.11
N VAL A 703 7.12 -23.85 -7.50
CA VAL A 703 8.09 -24.74 -8.19
C VAL A 703 7.84 -26.22 -7.92
N TRP A 704 6.80 -26.56 -7.16
CA TRP A 704 6.36 -27.93 -6.93
C TRP A 704 5.39 -28.42 -8.01
N THR A 705 5.22 -29.74 -8.10
CA THR A 705 4.36 -30.39 -9.10
C THR A 705 2.95 -30.58 -8.53
N VAL A 706 1.94 -30.02 -9.19
CA VAL A 706 0.54 -30.24 -8.85
C VAL A 706 0.12 -31.62 -9.35
N THR A 707 -0.41 -32.44 -8.45
CA THR A 707 -1.09 -33.69 -8.81
C THR A 707 -2.58 -33.41 -8.76
N LEU A 708 -3.22 -33.35 -9.93
CA LEU A 708 -4.68 -33.22 -10.01
C LEU A 708 -5.34 -34.57 -9.66
N PRO A 709 -6.51 -34.57 -9.00
CA PRO A 709 -7.27 -35.79 -8.69
C PRO A 709 -7.64 -36.62 -9.92
#